data_AF-A0ABD1EZU8-F1
#
_entry.id   AF-A0ABD1EZU8-F1
#
_cell.length_a   1.000
_cell.length_b   1.000
_cell.length_c   1.000
_cell.angle_alpha   90.00
_cell.angle_beta   90.00
_cell.angle_gamma   90.00
#
_symmetry.space_group_name_H-M   'P 1'
#
loop_
_entity.id
_entity.type
_entity.pdbx_description
1 polymer ?
#
loop_
_entity_poly.entity_id
_entity_poly.type
_entity_poly.pdbx_seq_one_letter_code
_entity_poly.pdbx_strand_id
1 'polypeptide(L)'
;MAFNSINISVEAPIENQIQEITYDGMEIYQPPLTLSESLVKYAQKIDFSKTTDLDLKREDTTDDSKSDIDPKDAFQSSLWPWDSVRNKLRNAHQEVCVLADVLAIAKDKRYMVLDPVPQEPLETKPMVQIYARKKALAGAANVLLTGAEKLKTSQNEAVRNRTTPDFHIELLRLRQNWRLKKVSNTIIGDLSYRTAGSKYLQTGTFEVTKAEEDEKTNSPPSSPLPGGIVPAKPSSALKVSIPSELQGVAYIEVLCQKDFEDLCSANINFLGSGAPSSNPDMHWQQKLEAAQNVLFCKELFNQLAKEAVQLQNPIPHMVVGNQIMASVLPSIQLIIALRHSTSGDKKIEKPSHSRSEHDHVLEHSLHQLLREVHHKNTHHPFPHPATGPLGPSKKRMMAGPMAADRYELLEMTKQETLLEQIVRQTQHFLMRMRTEYVLDTLAKEFKDPLITSHWSTHSSATRSCVKITILTHGYDAVHSTPLLVYIAEKGLKCICRDGRVMNLSYEPQELRDLIFYTINQHRIQIVIGLAKVMGWQILENSNHLGIGAVEPLGNAASCLLASPTGDRIIAVRCEPQANAIHVSVAHSPRTDFFPGRLVTERKWEHLGGQFRDVRMDKMEGKNFLYKMELLMASLTSNS
;
A
#
# COMPACT_ATOMS: atom_id res chain seq x y z
N MET A 1 -11.01 36.93 26.52
CA MET A 1 -9.94 37.78 25.93
C MET A 1 -8.65 36.99 25.98
N ALA A 2 -8.03 36.73 24.83
CA ALA A 2 -6.86 35.87 24.71
C ALA A 2 -5.64 36.53 25.34
N PHE A 3 -5.04 35.86 26.32
CA PHE A 3 -3.73 36.22 26.84
C PHE A 3 -2.69 35.98 25.74
N ASN A 4 -2.04 37.04 25.27
CA ASN A 4 -0.87 36.92 24.40
C ASN A 4 0.28 36.35 25.24
N SER A 5 0.38 35.02 25.29
CA SER A 5 1.57 34.32 25.73
C SER A 5 2.70 34.65 24.75
N ILE A 6 3.82 35.13 25.28
CA ILE A 6 5.05 35.28 24.50
C ILE A 6 5.48 33.86 24.10
N ASN A 7 5.37 33.54 22.81
CA ASN A 7 5.92 32.31 22.24
C ASN A 7 7.43 32.33 22.41
N ILE A 8 7.93 31.63 23.42
CA ILE A 8 9.36 31.27 23.52
C ILE A 8 9.51 29.97 22.74
N SER A 9 9.68 30.09 21.42
CA SER A 9 10.26 29.04 20.61
C SER A 9 11.75 28.97 20.94
N VAL A 10 12.24 27.78 21.34
CA VAL A 10 13.63 27.44 21.03
C VAL A 10 13.61 27.15 19.54
N GLU A 11 13.75 28.22 18.74
CA GLU A 11 13.88 28.10 17.30
C GLU A 11 15.04 27.15 17.00
N ALA A 12 14.89 26.33 15.96
CA ALA A 12 16.06 25.76 15.29
C ALA A 12 17.04 26.91 15.00
N PRO A 13 18.37 26.67 14.92
CA PRO A 13 19.27 27.72 14.48
C PRO A 13 18.69 28.30 13.19
N ILE A 14 18.24 29.56 13.26
CA ILE A 14 17.77 30.32 12.11
C ILE A 14 18.91 30.15 11.11
N GLU A 15 18.63 29.59 9.93
CA GLU A 15 19.60 29.63 8.83
C GLU A 15 20.18 31.03 8.82
N ASN A 16 21.52 31.14 8.97
CA ASN A 16 22.13 32.44 9.24
C ASN A 16 21.59 33.46 8.24
N GLN A 17 21.00 34.54 8.73
CA GLN A 17 20.35 35.50 7.84
C GLN A 17 21.41 36.12 6.93
N ILE A 18 21.18 36.13 5.62
CA ILE A 18 22.12 36.70 4.66
C ILE A 18 22.20 38.22 4.92
N GLN A 19 23.39 38.68 5.29
CA GLN A 19 23.67 40.09 5.55
C GLN A 19 23.86 40.86 4.25
N GLU A 20 24.57 40.26 3.28
CA GLU A 20 24.81 40.83 1.96
C GLU A 20 25.11 39.72 0.95
N ILE A 21 24.71 39.89 -0.31
CA ILE A 21 25.14 39.05 -1.43
C ILE A 21 26.06 39.92 -2.29
N THR A 22 27.33 39.50 -2.38
CA THR A 22 28.34 40.20 -3.20
C THR A 22 28.03 40.08 -4.69
N TYR A 23 28.59 40.98 -5.52
CA TYR A 23 28.39 40.97 -6.98
C TYR A 23 28.86 39.67 -7.67
N ASP A 24 29.70 38.88 -7.02
CA ASP A 24 30.16 37.56 -7.47
C ASP A 24 29.22 36.40 -7.03
N GLY A 25 28.08 36.71 -6.38
CA GLY A 25 27.10 35.73 -5.92
C GLY A 25 27.45 35.04 -4.61
N MET A 26 28.51 35.46 -3.92
CA MET A 26 28.86 34.94 -2.59
C MET A 26 28.00 35.56 -1.50
N GLU A 27 27.31 34.72 -0.73
CA GLU A 27 26.47 35.09 0.42
C GLU A 27 27.34 35.32 1.67
N ILE A 28 27.26 36.51 2.27
CA ILE A 28 27.87 36.84 3.57
C ILE A 28 26.78 36.70 4.64
N TYR A 29 26.98 35.78 5.56
CA TYR A 29 26.02 35.45 6.60
C TYR A 29 26.20 36.29 7.87
N GLN A 30 25.09 36.73 8.47
CA GLN A 30 25.11 37.44 9.75
C GLN A 30 25.53 36.47 10.86
N PRO A 31 26.54 36.80 11.69
CA PRO A 31 26.94 35.96 12.81
C PRO A 31 25.81 35.88 13.86
N PRO A 32 25.62 34.73 14.52
CA PRO A 32 24.58 34.57 15.53
C PRO A 32 24.83 35.51 16.71
N LEU A 33 23.75 36.13 17.20
CA LEU A 33 23.79 37.02 18.37
C LEU A 33 24.34 36.27 19.59
N THR A 34 25.23 36.92 20.32
CA THR A 34 25.71 36.42 21.61
C THR A 34 24.58 36.38 22.63
N LEU A 35 24.73 35.59 23.70
CA LEU A 35 23.73 35.50 24.78
C LEU A 35 23.42 36.87 25.42
N SER A 36 24.43 37.74 25.54
CA SER A 36 24.28 39.12 26.00
C SER A 36 23.45 39.97 25.04
N GLU A 37 23.69 39.86 23.73
CA GLU A 37 22.97 40.65 22.72
C GLU A 37 21.54 40.16 22.53
N SER A 38 21.29 38.85 22.65
CA SER A 38 19.92 38.32 22.62
C SER A 38 19.12 38.82 23.82
N LEU A 39 19.71 38.83 25.02
CA LEU A 39 19.07 39.39 26.22
C LEU A 39 18.77 40.89 26.06
N VAL A 40 19.72 41.67 25.53
CA VAL A 40 19.49 43.11 25.23
C VAL A 40 18.36 43.30 24.22
N LYS A 41 18.33 42.52 23.13
CA LYS A 41 17.28 42.56 22.12
C LYS A 41 15.90 42.19 22.69
N TYR A 42 15.84 41.22 23.61
CA TYR A 42 14.60 40.87 24.31
C TYR A 42 14.18 41.93 25.32
N ALA A 43 15.12 42.52 26.06
CA ALA A 43 14.84 43.61 26.99
C ALA A 43 14.31 44.86 26.29
N GLN A 44 14.83 45.19 25.10
CA GLN A 44 14.34 46.31 24.26
C GLN A 44 12.92 46.11 23.73
N LYS A 45 12.43 44.86 23.65
CA LYS A 45 11.04 44.57 23.26
C LYS A 45 10.03 44.79 24.41
N ILE A 46 10.50 45.06 25.62
CA ILE A 46 9.62 45.34 26.76
C ILE A 46 9.15 46.79 26.64
N ASP A 47 7.92 46.96 26.17
CA ASP A 47 7.24 48.25 26.09
C ASP A 47 6.64 48.60 27.46
N PHE A 48 7.32 49.47 28.20
CA PHE A 48 6.90 49.88 29.55
C PHE A 48 5.69 50.83 29.55
N SER A 49 5.27 51.37 28.39
CA SER A 49 4.17 52.35 28.30
C SER A 49 2.77 51.71 28.29
N LYS A 50 2.66 50.42 27.95
CA LYS A 50 1.37 49.75 27.72
C LYS A 50 0.57 49.35 28.97
N THR A 51 1.13 49.46 30.17
CA THR A 51 0.43 49.02 31.40
C THR A 51 -0.15 50.13 32.25
N THR A 52 0.09 51.41 31.92
CA THR A 52 -0.55 52.53 32.63
C THR A 52 -2.09 52.45 32.55
N ASP A 53 -2.63 51.89 31.46
CA ASP A 53 -4.09 51.70 31.27
C ASP A 53 -4.70 50.53 32.05
N LEU A 54 -3.88 49.60 32.57
CA LEU A 54 -4.38 48.44 33.32
C LEU A 54 -4.44 48.70 34.83
N ASP A 55 -3.54 49.53 35.36
CA ASP A 55 -3.54 49.91 36.77
C ASP A 55 -4.58 51.01 37.06
N LEU A 56 -4.84 51.93 36.10
CA LEU A 56 -5.89 52.96 36.24
C LEU A 56 -7.32 52.40 36.27
N LYS A 57 -7.56 51.18 35.75
CA LYS A 57 -8.89 50.54 35.77
C LYS A 57 -9.22 49.80 37.06
N ARG A 58 -8.26 49.63 37.97
CA ARG A 58 -8.46 48.89 39.23
C ARG A 58 -8.82 49.79 40.41
N GLU A 59 -8.61 51.10 40.31
CA GLU A 59 -8.90 52.04 41.41
C GLU A 59 -10.35 52.55 41.43
N ASP A 60 -11.15 52.34 40.37
CA ASP A 60 -12.52 52.89 40.26
C ASP A 60 -13.66 51.95 40.74
N THR A 61 -13.37 50.83 41.39
CA THR A 61 -14.42 49.93 41.92
C THR A 61 -14.16 49.50 43.36
N THR A 62 -14.32 50.41 44.30
CA THR A 62 -14.57 50.07 45.71
C THR A 62 -15.59 51.03 46.31
N ASP A 63 -16.87 50.67 46.22
CA ASP A 63 -17.88 51.11 47.18
C ASP A 63 -18.77 49.93 47.59
N ASP A 64 -18.90 49.81 48.92
CA ASP A 64 -19.84 49.04 49.73
C ASP A 64 -20.12 47.55 49.44
N SER A 65 -19.57 46.67 50.30
CA SER A 65 -20.24 45.46 50.81
C SER A 65 -19.46 44.86 51.99
N LYS A 66 -19.99 45.02 53.21
CA LYS A 66 -19.59 44.22 54.40
C LYS A 66 -20.04 42.77 54.22
N SER A 67 -19.10 41.83 54.30
CA SER A 67 -19.37 40.48 54.82
C SER A 67 -18.06 39.77 55.19
N ASP A 68 -18.03 39.23 56.41
CA ASP A 68 -16.96 38.45 57.03
C ASP A 68 -16.41 37.31 56.17
N ILE A 69 -15.08 37.27 55.96
CA ILE A 69 -14.35 36.08 55.46
C ILE A 69 -12.97 35.98 56.16
N ASP A 70 -12.64 34.75 56.56
CA ASP A 70 -11.44 34.24 57.22
C ASP A 70 -10.07 34.78 56.71
N PRO A 71 -9.03 34.79 57.57
CA PRO A 71 -7.70 35.31 57.24
C PRO A 71 -6.83 34.25 56.53
N LYS A 72 -7.21 33.83 55.32
CA LYS A 72 -6.42 32.86 54.52
C LYS A 72 -6.15 33.20 53.06
N ASP A 73 -6.48 34.40 52.59
CA ASP A 73 -6.21 34.82 51.19
C ASP A 73 -5.18 35.95 51.04
N ALA A 74 -4.26 36.09 52.01
CA ALA A 74 -3.07 36.91 51.82
C ALA A 74 -1.91 36.06 51.26
N PHE A 75 -1.97 35.63 49.99
CA PHE A 75 -0.80 35.40 49.11
C PHE A 75 -1.19 34.86 47.71
N GLN A 76 -1.82 35.67 46.86
CA GLN A 76 -1.65 35.49 45.41
C GLN A 76 -0.54 36.42 44.93
N SER A 77 0.70 36.02 45.18
CA SER A 77 1.87 36.66 44.56
C SER A 77 1.83 36.44 43.04
N SER A 78 1.54 37.51 42.31
CA SER A 78 1.72 37.78 40.88
C SER A 78 2.18 36.61 39.98
N LEU A 79 1.31 36.26 39.02
CA LEU A 79 1.37 35.13 38.09
C LEU A 79 2.51 35.15 37.04
N TRP A 80 3.51 36.04 37.12
CA TRP A 80 4.61 36.07 36.16
C TRP A 80 5.99 35.93 36.83
N PRO A 81 6.82 34.93 36.47
CA PRO A 81 8.15 34.72 37.06
C PRO A 81 9.09 35.93 36.93
N TRP A 82 8.79 36.82 35.99
CA TRP A 82 9.58 38.02 35.69
C TRP A 82 8.98 39.30 36.26
N ASP A 83 7.85 39.27 36.98
CA ASP A 83 7.25 40.49 37.56
C ASP A 83 8.22 41.15 38.55
N SER A 84 8.92 40.38 39.38
CA SER A 84 9.93 40.93 40.29
C SER A 84 11.06 41.64 39.54
N VAL A 85 11.52 41.06 38.43
CA VAL A 85 12.59 41.63 37.60
C VAL A 85 12.10 42.88 36.87
N ARG A 86 10.91 42.83 36.28
CA ARG A 86 10.25 43.96 35.62
C ARG A 86 10.07 45.13 36.58
N ASN A 87 9.51 44.89 37.76
CA ASN A 87 9.23 45.95 38.73
C ASN A 87 10.52 46.61 39.22
N LYS A 88 11.57 45.81 39.49
CA LYS A 88 12.88 46.35 39.88
C LYS A 88 13.54 47.16 38.75
N LEU A 89 13.45 46.68 37.51
CA LEU A 89 13.98 47.42 36.36
C LEU A 89 13.20 48.71 36.09
N ARG A 90 11.87 48.68 36.21
CA ARG A 90 11.02 49.86 36.09
C ARG A 90 11.35 50.90 37.17
N ASN A 91 11.49 50.48 38.43
CA ASN A 91 11.86 51.37 39.52
C ASN A 91 13.24 52.01 39.29
N ALA A 92 14.24 51.20 38.92
CA ALA A 92 15.58 51.72 38.59
C ALA A 92 15.54 52.67 37.38
N HIS A 93 14.75 52.37 36.35
CA HIS A 93 14.57 53.24 35.19
C HIS A 93 13.93 54.57 35.59
N GLN A 94 12.91 54.55 36.45
CA GLN A 94 12.25 55.75 36.95
C GLN A 94 13.20 56.61 37.79
N GLU A 95 13.99 56.01 38.69
CA GLU A 95 15.02 56.72 39.46
C GLU A 95 16.05 57.41 38.55
N VAL A 96 16.50 56.71 37.50
CA VAL A 96 17.46 57.28 36.53
C VAL A 96 16.83 58.38 35.69
N CYS A 97 15.56 58.25 35.28
CA CYS A 97 14.85 59.32 34.56
C CYS A 97 14.69 60.57 35.42
N VAL A 98 14.28 60.41 36.69
CA VAL A 98 14.18 61.53 37.64
C VAL A 98 15.55 62.21 37.82
N LEU A 99 16.63 61.44 37.97
CA LEU A 99 17.97 62.01 38.04
C LEU A 99 18.35 62.76 36.76
N ALA A 100 18.03 62.21 35.59
CA ALA A 100 18.28 62.86 34.31
C ALA A 100 17.51 64.18 34.16
N ASP A 101 16.24 64.20 34.57
CA ASP A 101 15.39 65.39 34.58
C ASP A 101 15.95 66.46 35.53
N VAL A 102 16.35 66.08 36.76
CA VAL A 102 16.97 66.99 37.72
C VAL A 102 18.27 67.57 37.17
N LEU A 103 19.12 66.75 36.54
CA LEU A 103 20.35 67.22 35.90
C LEU A 103 20.08 68.15 34.70
N ALA A 104 19.04 67.88 33.92
CA ALA A 104 18.63 68.73 32.80
C ALA A 104 18.11 70.10 33.30
N ILE A 105 17.29 70.11 34.35
CA ILE A 105 16.78 71.34 34.97
C ILE A 105 17.92 72.17 35.60
N ALA A 106 18.84 71.50 36.31
CA ALA A 106 20.01 72.13 36.89
C ALA A 106 20.95 72.72 35.84
N LYS A 107 21.07 72.08 34.66
CA LYS A 107 21.85 72.58 33.52
C LYS A 107 21.23 73.84 32.92
N ASP A 108 19.91 73.89 32.78
CA ASP A 108 19.18 75.01 32.19
C ASP A 108 19.16 76.25 33.09
N LYS A 109 19.43 76.11 34.40
CA LYS A 109 19.51 77.19 35.40
C LYS A 109 18.26 78.08 35.54
N ARG A 110 17.16 77.76 34.85
CA ARG A 110 15.90 78.52 34.87
C ARG A 110 15.06 78.26 36.11
N TYR A 111 15.04 77.02 36.59
CA TYR A 111 14.19 76.59 37.70
C TYR A 111 14.97 76.03 38.89
N MET A 112 16.24 75.65 38.71
CA MET A 112 17.13 75.18 39.77
C MET A 112 18.54 75.72 39.52
N VAL A 113 19.16 76.31 40.53
CA VAL A 113 20.55 76.79 40.48
C VAL A 113 21.32 76.07 41.59
N LEU A 114 22.41 75.40 41.22
CA LEU A 114 23.31 74.75 42.17
C LEU A 114 24.31 75.79 42.68
N ASP A 115 24.10 76.28 43.89
CA ASP A 115 25.01 77.22 44.54
C ASP A 115 26.12 76.44 45.29
N PRO A 116 27.41 76.73 45.08
CA PRO A 116 28.48 76.07 45.81
C PRO A 116 28.48 76.48 47.29
N VAL A 117 27.91 75.61 48.13
CA VAL A 117 28.01 75.72 49.60
C VAL A 117 29.22 74.89 50.08
N PRO A 118 30.00 75.35 51.08
CA PRO A 118 31.01 74.51 51.71
C PRO A 118 30.37 73.23 52.26
N GLN A 119 30.72 72.09 51.68
CA GLN A 119 30.21 70.79 52.10
C GLN A 119 30.79 70.43 53.48
N GLU A 120 29.92 70.07 54.43
CA GLU A 120 30.38 69.34 55.62
C GLU A 120 31.09 68.05 55.18
N PRO A 121 32.24 67.70 55.77
CA PRO A 121 32.93 66.47 55.41
C PRO A 121 31.99 65.29 55.67
N LEU A 122 31.58 64.62 54.60
CA LEU A 122 30.77 63.41 54.66
C LEU A 122 31.41 62.43 55.65
N GLU A 123 30.66 61.99 56.67
CA GLU A 123 31.05 60.85 57.51
C GLU A 123 31.08 59.58 56.64
N THR A 124 32.17 59.38 55.92
CA THR A 124 32.44 58.11 55.27
C THR A 124 32.77 57.13 56.38
N LYS A 125 31.95 56.08 56.55
CA LYS A 125 32.27 54.90 57.38
C LYS A 125 32.91 53.84 56.49
N PRO A 126 34.19 53.95 56.09
CA PRO A 126 34.83 53.06 55.12
C PRO A 126 34.79 51.60 55.55
N MET A 127 34.86 51.35 56.87
CA MET A 127 34.77 50.01 57.44
C MET A 127 33.42 49.33 57.16
N VAL A 128 32.32 50.10 57.14
CA VAL A 128 30.97 49.60 56.83
C VAL A 128 30.86 49.26 55.34
N GLN A 129 31.44 50.09 54.46
CA GLN A 129 31.47 49.82 53.01
C GLN A 129 32.30 48.58 52.67
N ILE A 130 33.46 48.41 53.31
CA ILE A 130 34.31 47.22 53.16
C ILE A 130 33.57 45.98 53.64
N TYR A 131 32.89 46.05 54.79
CA TYR A 131 32.10 44.94 55.32
C TYR A 131 30.94 44.57 54.39
N ALA A 132 30.20 45.55 53.88
CA ALA A 132 29.12 45.34 52.92
C ALA A 132 29.62 44.69 51.62
N ARG A 133 30.75 45.15 51.08
CA ARG A 133 31.38 44.56 49.88
C ARG A 133 31.86 43.13 50.13
N LYS A 134 32.46 42.85 51.29
CA LYS A 134 32.86 41.50 51.70
C LYS A 134 31.66 40.56 51.77
N LYS A 135 30.55 41.00 52.38
CA LYS A 135 29.31 40.21 52.49
C LYS A 135 28.68 39.95 51.12
N ALA A 136 28.65 40.95 50.23
CA ALA A 136 28.14 40.80 48.87
C ALA A 136 28.98 39.83 48.04
N LEU A 137 30.32 39.93 48.10
CA LEU A 137 31.23 39.01 47.42
C LEU A 137 31.11 37.58 47.95
N ALA A 138 31.00 37.40 49.26
CA ALA A 138 30.76 36.08 49.86
C ALA A 138 29.42 35.48 49.39
N GLY A 139 28.37 36.29 49.31
CA GLY A 139 27.07 35.85 48.76
C GLY A 139 27.16 35.42 47.29
N ALA A 140 27.83 36.21 46.46
CA ALA A 140 28.05 35.86 45.05
C ALA A 140 28.88 34.58 44.89
N ALA A 141 29.95 34.42 45.68
CA ALA A 141 30.78 33.22 45.68
C ALA A 141 29.97 31.97 46.07
N ASN A 142 29.12 32.04 47.09
CA ASN A 142 28.24 30.93 47.47
C ASN A 142 27.28 30.54 46.35
N VAL A 143 26.65 31.51 45.68
CA VAL A 143 25.75 31.23 44.54
C VAL A 143 26.49 30.52 43.41
N LEU A 144 27.71 30.98 43.08
CA LEU A 144 28.54 30.35 42.05
C LEU A 144 28.97 28.94 42.45
N LEU A 145 29.35 28.72 43.71
CA LEU A 145 29.71 27.40 44.23
C LEU A 145 28.52 26.44 44.21
N THR A 146 27.34 26.88 44.64
CA THR A 146 26.12 26.07 44.57
C THR A 146 25.74 25.76 43.12
N GLY A 147 25.92 26.71 42.19
CA GLY A 147 25.74 26.46 40.77
C GLY A 147 26.73 25.43 40.22
N ALA A 148 28.00 25.53 40.60
CA ALA A 148 29.05 24.61 40.20
C ALA A 148 28.83 23.19 40.75
N GLU A 149 28.36 23.05 41.99
CA GLU A 149 28.00 21.75 42.57
C GLU A 149 26.85 21.10 41.80
N LYS A 150 25.77 21.85 41.50
CA LYS A 150 24.66 21.34 40.69
C LYS A 150 25.10 20.87 39.29
N LEU A 151 26.01 21.62 38.66
CA LEU A 151 26.59 21.23 37.37
C LEU A 151 27.45 19.97 37.47
N LYS A 152 28.26 19.83 38.52
CA LYS A 152 29.04 18.61 38.79
C LYS A 152 28.13 17.41 39.04
N THR A 153 27.04 17.56 39.77
CA THR A 153 26.05 16.50 40.00
C THR A 153 25.41 16.06 38.68
N SER A 154 24.98 17.01 37.85
CA SER A 154 24.43 16.74 36.52
C SER A 154 25.45 16.07 35.59
N GLN A 155 26.72 16.47 35.65
CA GLN A 155 27.80 15.86 34.87
C GLN A 155 28.10 14.43 35.35
N ASN A 156 28.10 14.19 36.67
CA ASN A 156 28.30 12.85 37.23
C ASN A 156 27.13 11.90 36.93
N GLU A 157 25.89 12.40 36.90
CA GLU A 157 24.73 11.66 36.39
C GLU A 157 24.91 11.29 34.92
N ALA A 158 25.40 12.21 34.08
CA ALA A 158 25.70 11.92 32.68
C ALA A 158 26.81 10.87 32.49
N VAL A 159 27.81 10.82 33.39
CA VAL A 159 28.88 9.80 33.36
C VAL A 159 28.38 8.43 33.86
N ARG A 160 27.53 8.40 34.90
CA ARG A 160 26.90 7.16 35.39
C ARG A 160 25.93 6.55 34.38
N ASN A 161 25.25 7.38 33.58
CA ASN A 161 24.30 6.93 32.56
C ASN A 161 24.94 6.42 31.26
N ARG A 162 26.25 6.14 31.20
CA ARG A 162 26.85 5.46 30.03
C ARG A 162 26.35 4.03 29.81
N THR A 163 25.78 3.39 30.84
CA THR A 163 25.21 2.03 30.78
C THR A 163 23.70 1.99 30.54
N THR A 164 23.00 3.11 30.74
CA THR A 164 21.57 3.27 30.43
C THR A 164 21.43 3.97 29.08
N PRO A 165 20.47 3.59 28.23
CA PRO A 165 20.24 4.30 26.98
C PRO A 165 19.93 5.78 27.26
N ASP A 166 20.72 6.70 26.70
CA ASP A 166 20.45 8.13 26.85
C ASP A 166 19.17 8.47 26.08
N PHE A 167 18.21 9.09 26.79
CA PHE A 167 16.97 9.61 26.23
C PHE A 167 17.22 10.42 24.95
N HIS A 168 18.26 11.25 24.92
CA HIS A 168 18.56 12.09 23.76
C HIS A 168 19.12 11.29 22.58
N ILE A 169 19.90 10.23 22.84
CA ILE A 169 20.44 9.36 21.80
C ILE A 169 19.30 8.52 21.19
N GLU A 170 18.41 7.96 22.00
CA GLU A 170 17.24 7.25 21.48
C GLU A 170 16.29 8.20 20.75
N LEU A 171 16.10 9.43 21.24
CA LEU A 171 15.29 10.44 20.56
C LEU A 171 15.88 10.82 19.20
N LEU A 172 17.21 10.92 19.09
CA LEU A 172 17.90 11.13 17.82
C LEU A 172 17.69 9.95 16.87
N ARG A 173 17.75 8.70 17.34
CA ARG A 173 17.42 7.52 16.54
C ARG A 173 15.96 7.55 16.08
N LEU A 174 15.04 7.95 16.96
CA LEU A 174 13.63 8.09 16.61
C LEU A 174 13.43 9.15 15.51
N ARG A 175 14.14 10.28 15.60
CA ARG A 175 14.12 11.36 14.59
C ARG A 175 14.64 10.93 13.22
N GLN A 176 15.51 9.92 13.12
CA GLN A 176 16.00 9.42 11.83
C GLN A 176 14.87 8.87 10.96
N ASN A 177 13.90 8.20 11.59
CA ASN A 177 12.82 7.51 10.89
C ASN A 177 11.47 8.25 10.98
N TRP A 178 11.25 9.02 12.05
CA TRP A 178 9.97 9.65 12.36
C TRP A 178 10.10 11.16 12.51
N ARG A 179 9.09 11.89 12.03
CA ARG A 179 9.01 13.35 12.19
C ARG A 179 8.54 13.68 13.59
N LEU A 180 9.29 14.53 14.28
CA LEU A 180 9.01 14.97 15.64
C LEU A 180 8.83 16.49 15.70
N LYS A 181 7.91 16.93 16.56
CA LYS A 181 7.64 18.33 16.87
C LYS A 181 7.52 18.50 18.39
N LYS A 182 8.28 19.44 18.95
CA LYS A 182 8.10 19.86 20.35
C LYS A 182 6.93 20.83 20.44
N VAL A 183 5.94 20.53 21.26
CA VAL A 183 4.78 21.38 21.50
C VAL A 183 4.70 21.61 23.01
N SER A 184 5.02 22.83 23.46
CA SER A 184 5.14 23.14 24.89
C SER A 184 6.13 22.20 25.60
N ASN A 185 5.67 21.41 26.56
CA ASN A 185 6.46 20.45 27.32
C ASN A 185 6.45 19.02 26.75
N THR A 186 5.72 18.76 25.66
CA THR A 186 5.60 17.40 25.09
C THR A 186 6.26 17.30 23.72
N ILE A 187 6.77 16.11 23.42
CA ILE A 187 7.32 15.78 22.10
C ILE A 187 6.30 14.91 21.39
N ILE A 188 5.80 15.40 20.25
CA ILE A 188 4.78 14.73 19.46
C ILE A 188 5.42 14.27 18.15
N GLY A 189 5.18 13.01 17.77
CA GLY A 189 5.50 12.49 16.46
C GLY A 189 4.27 12.29 15.59
N ASP A 190 4.47 12.14 14.28
CA ASP A 190 3.41 11.91 13.30
C ASP A 190 3.64 10.61 12.52
N LEU A 191 2.65 9.71 12.53
CA LEU A 191 2.59 8.43 11.80
C LEU A 191 1.85 8.56 10.47
N SER A 192 1.25 9.71 10.17
CA SER A 192 0.40 9.86 8.99
C SER A 192 1.20 9.84 7.69
N TYR A 193 0.62 9.23 6.65
CA TYR A 193 1.19 9.19 5.30
C TYR A 193 0.98 10.49 4.51
N ARG A 194 0.69 11.62 5.17
CA ARG A 194 0.39 12.91 4.49
C ARG A 194 1.51 13.35 3.57
N THR A 195 2.74 13.11 3.98
CA THR A 195 3.97 13.43 3.25
C THR A 195 4.15 12.58 1.99
N ALA A 196 3.58 11.37 1.98
CA ALA A 196 3.55 10.48 0.83
C ALA A 196 2.32 10.72 -0.06
N GLY A 197 1.38 11.59 0.31
CA GLY A 197 0.19 11.92 -0.48
C GLY A 197 -1.14 11.37 0.06
N SER A 198 -1.15 10.85 1.29
CA SER A 198 -2.41 10.47 1.95
C SER A 198 -3.29 11.69 2.23
N LYS A 199 -4.58 11.55 1.92
CA LYS A 199 -5.64 12.54 2.22
C LYS A 199 -6.50 12.11 3.39
N TYR A 200 -6.05 11.11 4.15
CA TYR A 200 -6.80 10.57 5.27
C TYR A 200 -6.93 11.60 6.39
N LEU A 201 -8.13 11.74 6.96
CA LEU A 201 -8.42 12.79 7.95
C LEU A 201 -7.99 12.39 9.36
N GLN A 202 -7.91 11.10 9.67
CA GLN A 202 -7.52 10.64 11.02
C GLN A 202 -6.09 11.08 11.34
N THR A 203 -5.91 11.62 12.55
CA THR A 203 -4.61 12.06 13.04
C THR A 203 -3.79 10.86 13.52
N GLY A 204 -2.58 10.71 12.99
CA GLY A 204 -1.63 9.66 13.37
C GLY A 204 -0.63 10.11 14.43
N THR A 205 -1.00 11.01 15.35
CA THR A 205 -0.03 11.59 16.29
C THR A 205 0.26 10.67 17.48
N PHE A 206 1.52 10.57 17.89
CA PHE A 206 1.95 9.87 19.10
C PHE A 206 2.76 10.78 20.01
N GLU A 207 2.81 10.47 21.29
CA GLU A 207 3.57 11.23 22.28
C GLU A 207 4.79 10.45 22.75
N VAL A 208 5.92 11.16 22.89
CA VAL A 208 7.17 10.63 23.41
C VAL A 208 7.44 11.25 24.78
N THR A 209 7.50 10.40 25.80
CA THR A 209 7.89 10.78 27.17
C THR A 209 9.17 10.05 27.56
N LYS A 210 9.92 10.63 28.51
CA LYS A 210 11.05 9.93 29.12
C LYS A 210 10.49 8.77 29.94
N ALA A 211 11.02 7.57 29.74
CA ALA A 211 10.68 6.45 30.61
C ALA A 211 11.11 6.82 32.03
N GLU A 212 10.16 6.86 32.95
CA GLU A 212 10.49 6.93 34.37
C GLU A 212 11.23 5.63 34.70
N GLU A 213 12.41 5.73 35.33
CA GLU A 213 12.99 4.55 35.96
C GLU A 213 11.95 4.12 36.99
N ASP A 214 11.31 2.97 36.77
CA ASP A 214 10.48 2.35 37.79
C ASP A 214 11.34 2.33 39.06
N GLU A 215 10.97 3.16 40.05
CA GLU A 215 11.60 3.12 41.36
C GLU A 215 11.56 1.66 41.79
N LYS A 216 12.76 1.09 41.95
CA LYS A 216 12.96 -0.28 42.39
C LYS A 216 11.95 -0.59 43.48
N THR A 217 10.92 -1.36 43.16
CA THR A 217 10.03 -1.94 44.15
C THR A 217 10.92 -2.69 45.12
N ASN A 218 11.04 -2.17 46.34
CA ASN A 218 11.75 -2.75 47.49
C ASN A 218 11.18 -4.14 47.81
N SER A 219 11.58 -5.12 47.02
CA SER A 219 11.34 -6.54 47.27
C SER A 219 12.71 -7.19 47.37
N PRO A 220 12.99 -7.98 48.43
CA PRO A 220 14.32 -8.58 48.60
C PRO A 220 14.61 -9.52 47.43
N PRO A 221 15.87 -9.56 46.92
CA PRO A 221 16.23 -10.50 45.89
C PRO A 221 16.11 -11.93 46.42
N SER A 222 15.33 -12.76 45.73
CA SER A 222 15.36 -14.20 45.90
C SER A 222 16.77 -14.72 45.59
N SER A 223 17.22 -15.67 46.40
CA SER A 223 18.56 -16.26 46.39
C SER A 223 19.10 -16.68 45.01
N PRO A 224 20.43 -16.59 44.77
CA PRO A 224 21.02 -16.91 43.47
C PRO A 224 21.14 -18.42 43.30
N LEU A 225 20.58 -18.95 42.21
CA LEU A 225 20.98 -20.25 41.64
C LEU A 225 22.19 -20.01 40.71
N PRO A 226 23.22 -20.88 40.74
CA PRO A 226 24.42 -20.70 39.92
C PRO A 226 24.17 -21.25 38.51
N GLY A 227 24.41 -20.41 37.50
CA GLY A 227 24.51 -20.86 36.10
C GLY A 227 23.30 -20.52 35.23
N GLY A 228 23.12 -19.23 34.93
CA GLY A 228 22.21 -18.77 33.90
C GLY A 228 22.31 -17.26 33.72
N ILE A 229 23.04 -16.82 32.69
CA ILE A 229 23.04 -15.42 32.27
C ILE A 229 21.63 -15.13 31.75
N VAL A 230 20.79 -14.52 32.58
CA VAL A 230 19.51 -13.95 32.13
C VAL A 230 19.88 -12.72 31.30
N PRO A 231 19.53 -12.64 30.00
CA PRO A 231 19.78 -11.43 29.24
C PRO A 231 18.90 -10.33 29.83
N ALA A 232 19.52 -9.26 30.33
CA ALA A 232 18.82 -8.06 30.75
C ALA A 232 17.99 -7.55 29.57
N LYS A 233 16.66 -7.53 29.72
CA LYS A 233 15.76 -6.90 28.75
C LYS A 233 16.22 -5.44 28.56
N PRO A 234 16.42 -4.95 27.33
CA PRO A 234 16.73 -3.55 27.11
C PRO A 234 15.49 -2.71 27.44
N SER A 235 15.41 -2.15 28.64
CA SER A 235 14.42 -1.12 28.94
C SER A 235 14.78 0.12 28.11
N SER A 236 13.96 0.46 27.11
CA SER A 236 14.17 1.69 26.35
C SER A 236 13.98 2.91 27.26
N ALA A 237 14.83 3.92 27.09
CA ALA A 237 14.70 5.19 27.82
C ALA A 237 13.54 6.05 27.31
N LEU A 238 12.96 5.69 26.16
CA LEU A 238 11.76 6.29 25.60
C LEU A 238 10.51 5.48 25.96
N LYS A 239 9.47 6.20 26.39
CA LYS A 239 8.10 5.69 26.48
C LYS A 239 7.26 6.36 25.39
N VAL A 240 6.67 5.55 24.52
CA VAL A 240 5.81 6.02 23.43
C VAL A 240 4.35 5.72 23.72
N SER A 241 3.56 6.78 23.86
CA SER A 241 2.11 6.73 24.06
C SER A 241 1.41 6.87 22.72
N ILE A 242 0.63 5.85 22.35
CA ILE A 242 -0.12 5.77 21.10
C ILE A 242 -1.61 5.81 21.45
N PRO A 243 -2.45 6.57 20.73
CA PRO A 243 -3.90 6.56 20.91
C PRO A 243 -4.47 5.13 20.83
N SER A 244 -5.46 4.81 21.68
CA SER A 244 -6.07 3.48 21.76
C SER A 244 -6.59 2.95 20.42
N GLU A 245 -7.07 3.84 19.55
CA GLU A 245 -7.53 3.50 18.20
C GLU A 245 -6.44 2.96 17.27
N LEU A 246 -5.17 3.28 17.52
CA LEU A 246 -4.02 2.88 16.71
C LEU A 246 -3.18 1.79 17.40
N GLN A 247 -3.57 1.35 18.59
CA GLN A 247 -2.92 0.26 19.29
C GLN A 247 -3.31 -1.09 18.68
N GLY A 248 -2.41 -2.07 18.79
CA GLY A 248 -2.64 -3.44 18.31
C GLY A 248 -2.16 -3.67 16.88
N VAL A 249 -2.71 -4.70 16.24
CA VAL A 249 -2.34 -5.14 14.89
C VAL A 249 -3.59 -5.13 14.02
N ALA A 250 -3.50 -4.59 12.81
CA ALA A 250 -4.56 -4.63 11.83
C ALA A 250 -4.08 -5.14 10.47
N TYR A 251 -4.95 -5.86 9.78
CA TYR A 251 -4.72 -6.34 8.42
C TYR A 251 -6.04 -6.36 7.64
N ILE A 252 -5.94 -6.35 6.31
CA ILE A 252 -7.08 -6.50 5.41
C ILE A 252 -7.18 -7.96 5.01
N GLU A 253 -8.32 -8.57 5.30
CA GLU A 253 -8.65 -9.92 4.86
C GLU A 253 -9.44 -9.85 3.56
N VAL A 254 -9.05 -10.64 2.56
CA VAL A 254 -9.70 -10.69 1.25
C VAL A 254 -10.12 -12.12 0.96
N LEU A 255 -11.41 -12.32 0.66
CA LEU A 255 -12.00 -13.63 0.41
C LEU A 255 -12.85 -13.60 -0.87
N CYS A 256 -12.75 -14.64 -1.69
CA CYS A 256 -13.62 -14.86 -2.82
C CYS A 256 -14.59 -16.02 -2.52
N GLN A 257 -15.86 -15.72 -2.25
CA GLN A 257 -16.88 -16.74 -1.91
C GLN A 257 -17.86 -16.96 -3.08
N LYS A 258 -18.28 -18.21 -3.28
CA LYS A 258 -19.35 -18.53 -4.23
C LYS A 258 -20.71 -18.42 -3.53
N ASP A 259 -21.69 -17.76 -4.17
CA ASP A 259 -23.03 -17.41 -3.64
C ASP A 259 -23.85 -18.57 -3.05
N PHE A 260 -23.44 -19.84 -3.24
CA PHE A 260 -24.12 -21.01 -2.69
C PHE A 260 -23.72 -21.36 -1.25
N GLU A 261 -22.68 -20.74 -0.70
CA GLU A 261 -22.33 -20.87 0.72
C GLU A 261 -22.68 -19.55 1.41
N ASP A 262 -23.68 -19.56 2.29
CA ASP A 262 -24.01 -18.49 3.23
C ASP A 262 -24.55 -17.15 2.69
N LEU A 263 -25.64 -17.17 1.92
CA LEU A 263 -26.44 -15.97 1.61
C LEU A 263 -27.04 -15.26 2.85
N CYS A 264 -27.01 -15.86 4.06
CA CYS A 264 -27.68 -15.32 5.24
C CYS A 264 -26.99 -15.63 6.59
N SER A 265 -25.68 -15.90 6.64
CA SER A 265 -24.98 -16.01 7.93
C SER A 265 -24.20 -14.72 8.22
N ALA A 266 -24.91 -13.72 8.76
CA ALA A 266 -24.27 -12.63 9.51
C ALA A 266 -23.72 -13.19 10.83
N ASN A 267 -22.81 -14.17 10.75
CA ASN A 267 -22.10 -14.69 11.88
C ASN A 267 -20.91 -13.75 12.16
N ILE A 268 -21.10 -12.91 13.17
CA ILE A 268 -20.14 -11.95 13.73
C ILE A 268 -18.87 -12.65 14.30
N ASN A 269 -18.73 -13.97 14.14
CA ASN A 269 -17.65 -14.80 14.68
C ASN A 269 -16.56 -15.18 13.67
N PHE A 270 -16.25 -14.28 12.75
CA PHE A 270 -15.18 -14.49 11.80
C PHE A 270 -13.78 -14.22 12.40
N LEU A 271 -13.61 -13.96 13.72
CA LEU A 271 -12.33 -13.64 14.40
C LEU A 271 -11.35 -14.83 14.46
N GLY A 272 -10.87 -15.35 13.34
CA GLY A 272 -9.87 -16.42 13.33
C GLY A 272 -8.96 -16.40 12.13
N SER A 273 -7.93 -15.56 12.21
CA SER A 273 -6.57 -15.90 11.82
C SER A 273 -5.67 -15.18 12.83
N GLY A 274 -4.82 -15.94 13.52
CA GLY A 274 -4.00 -15.41 14.60
C GLY A 274 -2.96 -14.45 14.06
N ALA A 275 -3.27 -13.16 14.07
CA ALA A 275 -2.25 -12.13 14.01
C ALA A 275 -1.26 -12.34 15.18
N PRO A 276 0.05 -12.08 15.00
CA PRO A 276 0.99 -12.13 16.11
C PRO A 276 0.48 -11.20 17.21
N SER A 277 0.22 -11.76 18.39
CA SER A 277 -0.25 -11.00 19.54
C SER A 277 0.73 -9.86 19.81
N SER A 278 0.25 -8.62 19.82
CA SER A 278 1.09 -7.47 20.17
C SER A 278 1.57 -7.64 21.62
N ASN A 279 2.87 -7.88 21.79
CA ASN A 279 3.49 -7.91 23.11
C ASN A 279 3.49 -6.48 23.68
N PRO A 280 2.99 -6.26 24.91
CA PRO A 280 2.99 -4.94 25.54
C PRO A 280 4.42 -4.42 25.80
N ASP A 281 5.40 -5.32 25.84
CA ASP A 281 6.84 -5.06 25.99
C ASP A 281 7.57 -4.88 24.63
N MET A 282 6.86 -4.49 23.56
CA MET A 282 7.49 -4.25 22.25
C MET A 282 8.35 -2.98 22.28
N HIS A 283 9.53 -3.07 21.65
CA HIS A 283 10.38 -1.90 21.42
C HIS A 283 9.59 -0.80 20.71
N TRP A 284 9.82 0.47 21.08
CA TRP A 284 9.02 1.59 20.58
C TRP A 284 8.96 1.64 19.05
N GLN A 285 10.02 1.22 18.35
CA GLN A 285 10.04 1.17 16.89
C GLN A 285 8.97 0.24 16.32
N GLN A 286 8.92 -1.01 16.79
CA GLN A 286 7.93 -1.99 16.31
C GLN A 286 6.50 -1.56 16.68
N LYS A 287 6.35 -0.90 17.83
CA LYS A 287 5.06 -0.34 18.28
C LYS A 287 4.58 0.77 17.33
N LEU A 288 5.48 1.64 16.88
CA LEU A 288 5.18 2.68 15.90
C LEU A 288 4.89 2.12 14.51
N GLU A 289 5.68 1.15 14.04
CA GLU A 289 5.45 0.45 12.76
C GLU A 289 4.08 -0.24 12.73
N ALA A 290 3.70 -0.93 13.81
CA ALA A 290 2.38 -1.55 13.94
C ALA A 290 1.25 -0.51 13.90
N ALA A 291 1.38 0.60 14.65
CA ALA A 291 0.40 1.67 14.66
C ALA A 291 0.28 2.37 13.29
N GLN A 292 1.40 2.51 12.57
CA GLN A 292 1.42 3.04 11.21
C GLN A 292 0.69 2.11 10.23
N ASN A 293 0.85 0.79 10.39
CA ASN A 293 0.10 -0.20 9.62
C ASN A 293 -1.40 -0.16 9.93
N VAL A 294 -1.80 0.03 11.20
CA VAL A 294 -3.22 0.22 11.57
C VAL A 294 -3.82 1.42 10.83
N LEU A 295 -3.09 2.55 10.78
CA LEU A 295 -3.53 3.73 10.06
C LEU A 295 -3.66 3.48 8.56
N PHE A 296 -2.72 2.75 7.96
CA PHE A 296 -2.77 2.36 6.55
C PHE A 296 -4.00 1.50 6.22
N CYS A 297 -4.26 0.44 6.99
CA CYS A 297 -5.42 -0.44 6.79
C CYS A 297 -6.75 0.31 7.00
N LYS A 298 -6.82 1.24 7.97
CA LYS A 298 -7.99 2.09 8.20
C LYS A 298 -8.23 3.09 7.07
N GLU A 299 -7.17 3.65 6.48
CA GLU A 299 -7.27 4.51 5.31
C GLU A 299 -7.81 3.73 4.11
N LEU A 300 -7.20 2.57 3.83
CA LEU A 300 -7.59 1.67 2.74
C LEU A 300 -9.07 1.28 2.84
N PHE A 301 -9.48 0.76 3.99
CA PHE A 301 -10.86 0.33 4.20
C PHE A 301 -11.85 1.49 4.12
N ASN A 302 -11.54 2.66 4.68
CA ASN A 302 -12.43 3.82 4.62
C ASN A 302 -12.57 4.35 3.19
N GLN A 303 -11.49 4.34 2.40
CA GLN A 303 -11.56 4.71 1.00
C GLN A 303 -12.46 3.73 0.22
N LEU A 304 -12.24 2.42 0.37
CA LEU A 304 -13.06 1.40 -0.28
C LEU A 304 -14.53 1.49 0.14
N ALA A 305 -14.82 1.70 1.43
CA ALA A 305 -16.19 1.83 1.94
C ALA A 305 -16.90 3.06 1.38
N LYS A 306 -16.20 4.20 1.25
CA LYS A 306 -16.76 5.40 0.61
C LYS A 306 -17.07 5.17 -0.85
N GLU A 307 -16.18 4.50 -1.58
CA GLU A 307 -16.36 4.18 -2.99
C GLU A 307 -17.51 3.18 -3.20
N ALA A 308 -17.60 2.14 -2.35
CA ALA A 308 -18.69 1.15 -2.38
C ALA A 308 -20.09 1.79 -2.31
N VAL A 309 -20.25 2.83 -1.49
CA VAL A 309 -21.53 3.56 -1.34
C VAL A 309 -21.80 4.50 -2.52
N GLN A 310 -20.75 5.05 -3.14
CA GLN A 310 -20.87 6.01 -4.24
C GLN A 310 -21.11 5.36 -5.60
N LEU A 311 -20.61 4.14 -5.80
CA LEU A 311 -20.72 3.42 -7.07
C LEU A 311 -22.14 2.89 -7.29
N GLN A 312 -22.71 3.24 -8.45
CA GLN A 312 -24.01 2.73 -8.89
C GLN A 312 -23.81 1.56 -9.85
N ASN A 313 -23.62 0.36 -9.30
CA ASN A 313 -23.53 -0.88 -10.07
C ASN A 313 -24.88 -1.62 -10.13
N PRO A 314 -25.13 -2.44 -11.18
CA PRO A 314 -26.37 -3.21 -11.31
C PRO A 314 -26.66 -4.10 -10.10
N ILE A 315 -25.61 -4.64 -9.47
CA ILE A 315 -25.65 -5.26 -8.15
C ILE A 315 -24.94 -4.29 -7.19
N PRO A 316 -25.66 -3.73 -6.20
CA PRO A 316 -25.06 -2.76 -5.29
C PRO A 316 -24.02 -3.45 -4.39
N HIS A 317 -22.93 -2.72 -4.11
CA HIS A 317 -21.98 -3.16 -3.10
C HIS A 317 -22.58 -3.01 -1.71
N MET A 318 -22.33 -3.97 -0.82
CA MET A 318 -22.80 -3.93 0.56
C MET A 318 -21.64 -3.61 1.50
N VAL A 319 -21.86 -2.69 2.43
CA VAL A 319 -20.91 -2.36 3.51
C VAL A 319 -21.57 -2.67 4.84
N VAL A 320 -21.06 -3.65 5.56
CA VAL A 320 -21.59 -4.10 6.86
C VAL A 320 -20.48 -4.04 7.90
N GLY A 321 -20.47 -2.98 8.70
CA GLY A 321 -19.44 -2.76 9.73
C GLY A 321 -18.03 -2.72 9.14
N ASN A 322 -17.21 -3.71 9.50
CA ASN A 322 -15.83 -3.85 9.03
C ASN A 322 -15.69 -4.73 7.78
N GLN A 323 -16.77 -4.94 7.02
CA GLN A 323 -16.76 -5.79 5.83
C GLN A 323 -17.42 -5.08 4.63
N ILE A 324 -16.83 -5.28 3.45
CA ILE A 324 -17.33 -4.79 2.16
C ILE A 324 -17.53 -6.01 1.27
N MET A 325 -18.73 -6.16 0.70
CA MET A 325 -19.07 -7.23 -0.22
C MET A 325 -19.36 -6.65 -1.60
N ALA A 326 -18.64 -7.13 -2.62
CA ALA A 326 -18.78 -6.70 -4.00
C ALA A 326 -18.97 -7.90 -4.93
N SER A 327 -19.98 -7.84 -5.81
CA SER A 327 -20.17 -8.89 -6.83
C SER A 327 -19.10 -8.77 -7.92
N VAL A 328 -18.43 -9.88 -8.22
CA VAL A 328 -17.31 -9.96 -9.17
C VAL A 328 -17.75 -10.65 -10.46
N LEU A 329 -18.30 -11.86 -10.35
CA LEU A 329 -18.86 -12.67 -11.43
C LEU A 329 -20.21 -13.21 -10.96
N PRO A 330 -21.09 -13.70 -11.86
CA PRO A 330 -22.30 -14.39 -11.43
C PRO A 330 -21.93 -15.53 -10.48
N SER A 331 -22.63 -15.63 -9.34
CA SER A 331 -22.34 -16.58 -8.27
C SER A 331 -21.03 -16.38 -7.48
N ILE A 332 -20.30 -15.26 -7.64
CA ILE A 332 -19.07 -14.98 -6.87
C ILE A 332 -19.05 -13.57 -6.29
N GLN A 333 -18.81 -13.49 -4.99
CA GLN A 333 -18.63 -12.26 -4.24
C GLN A 333 -17.19 -12.13 -3.72
N LEU A 334 -16.67 -10.91 -3.80
CA LEU A 334 -15.45 -10.47 -3.14
C LEU A 334 -15.81 -9.85 -1.81
N ILE A 335 -15.24 -10.38 -0.74
CA ILE A 335 -15.40 -9.91 0.63
C ILE A 335 -14.07 -9.30 1.07
N ILE A 336 -14.09 -8.03 1.46
CA ILE A 336 -12.94 -7.30 2.00
C ILE A 336 -13.26 -6.93 3.44
N ALA A 337 -12.52 -7.48 4.40
CA ALA A 337 -12.74 -7.28 5.82
C ALA A 337 -11.55 -6.60 6.51
N LEU A 338 -11.82 -5.58 7.34
CA LEU A 338 -10.81 -4.98 8.22
C LEU A 338 -10.76 -5.74 9.54
N ARG A 339 -9.63 -6.39 9.81
CA ARG A 339 -9.35 -7.04 11.10
C ARG A 339 -8.47 -6.15 11.93
N HIS A 340 -8.91 -5.88 13.16
CA HIS A 340 -8.15 -5.11 14.15
C HIS A 340 -8.18 -5.88 15.46
N SER A 341 -7.02 -6.35 15.91
CA SER A 341 -6.86 -7.04 17.19
C SER A 341 -6.09 -6.13 18.15
N THR A 342 -6.66 -5.90 19.33
CA THR A 342 -6.01 -5.21 20.45
C THR A 342 -5.72 -6.24 21.54
N SER A 343 -4.62 -6.07 22.31
CA SER A 343 -4.16 -7.04 23.32
C SER A 343 -5.15 -7.40 24.45
N GLY A 344 -6.39 -6.89 24.43
CA GLY A 344 -7.46 -7.20 25.38
C GLY A 344 -8.36 -8.39 25.02
N ASP A 345 -8.46 -8.77 23.75
CA ASP A 345 -9.40 -9.82 23.31
C ASP A 345 -8.78 -11.22 23.33
N LYS A 346 -8.60 -11.78 24.53
CA LYS A 346 -8.33 -13.22 24.71
C LYS A 346 -9.62 -14.03 24.58
N LYS A 347 -10.14 -14.17 23.36
CA LYS A 347 -11.00 -15.31 23.01
C LYS A 347 -10.22 -16.23 22.07
N ILE A 348 -9.65 -17.27 22.66
CA ILE A 348 -9.08 -18.40 21.92
C ILE A 348 -10.26 -19.26 21.47
N GLU A 349 -10.78 -18.99 20.27
CA GLU A 349 -11.66 -19.94 19.58
C GLU A 349 -10.81 -20.87 18.69
N LYS A 350 -11.07 -22.17 18.78
CA LYS A 350 -10.39 -23.20 17.99
C LYS A 350 -10.61 -22.94 16.49
N PRO A 351 -9.59 -23.16 15.62
CA PRO A 351 -9.76 -23.02 14.19
C PRO A 351 -10.79 -24.04 13.70
N SER A 352 -11.92 -23.55 13.19
CA SER A 352 -12.87 -24.37 12.45
C SER A 352 -12.26 -24.73 11.09
N HIS A 353 -12.12 -26.03 10.84
CA HIS A 353 -11.63 -26.60 9.60
C HIS A 353 -12.68 -26.47 8.48
N SER A 354 -12.85 -25.27 7.91
CA SER A 354 -13.50 -25.06 6.60
C SER A 354 -13.54 -23.58 6.20
N ARG A 355 -12.57 -22.75 6.59
CA ARG A 355 -12.58 -21.32 6.24
C ARG A 355 -11.83 -21.11 4.93
N SER A 356 -12.52 -20.53 3.94
CA SER A 356 -11.92 -20.08 2.68
C SER A 356 -10.61 -19.36 2.96
N GLU A 357 -9.53 -19.83 2.34
CA GLU A 357 -8.18 -19.29 2.58
C GLU A 357 -8.12 -17.80 2.19
N HIS A 358 -7.48 -17.00 3.03
CA HIS A 358 -7.25 -15.58 2.80
C HIS A 358 -6.35 -15.37 1.56
N ASP A 359 -6.82 -14.55 0.62
CA ASP A 359 -6.12 -14.30 -0.65
C ASP A 359 -5.03 -13.23 -0.48
N HIS A 360 -3.83 -13.66 -0.10
CA HIS A 360 -2.65 -12.79 0.07
C HIS A 360 -2.26 -12.00 -1.20
N VAL A 361 -2.55 -12.54 -2.39
CA VAL A 361 -2.25 -11.87 -3.67
C VAL A 361 -3.13 -10.64 -3.85
N LEU A 362 -4.42 -10.75 -3.55
CA LEU A 362 -5.37 -9.64 -3.66
C LEU A 362 -5.16 -8.60 -2.56
N GLU A 363 -4.82 -9.03 -1.34
CA GLU A 363 -4.39 -8.13 -0.27
C GLU A 363 -3.17 -7.29 -0.71
N HIS A 364 -2.15 -7.94 -1.27
CA HIS A 364 -0.97 -7.25 -1.76
C HIS A 364 -1.33 -6.25 -2.87
N SER A 365 -2.23 -6.63 -3.77
CA SER A 365 -2.70 -5.75 -4.84
C SER A 365 -3.41 -4.51 -4.30
N LEU A 366 -4.29 -4.66 -3.30
CA LEU A 366 -4.92 -3.53 -2.62
C LEU A 366 -3.90 -2.56 -2.00
N HIS A 367 -2.85 -3.10 -1.36
CA HIS A 367 -1.77 -2.29 -0.80
C HIS A 367 -1.01 -1.52 -1.88
N GLN A 368 -0.73 -2.16 -3.03
CA GLN A 368 -0.09 -1.50 -4.17
C GLN A 368 -0.96 -0.38 -4.74
N LEU A 369 -2.26 -0.63 -4.91
CA LEU A 369 -3.18 0.35 -5.45
C LEU A 369 -3.30 1.60 -4.56
N LEU A 370 -3.37 1.44 -3.24
CA LEU A 370 -3.37 2.60 -2.33
C LEU A 370 -2.06 3.39 -2.40
N ARG A 371 -0.92 2.71 -2.51
CA ARG A 371 0.39 3.38 -2.72
C ARG A 371 0.43 4.13 -4.04
N GLU A 372 -0.17 3.60 -5.09
CA GLU A 372 -0.29 4.29 -6.38
C GLU A 372 -1.14 5.55 -6.26
N VAL A 373 -2.24 5.51 -5.47
CA VAL A 373 -3.05 6.69 -5.15
C VAL A 373 -2.22 7.74 -4.40
N HIS A 374 -1.44 7.33 -3.40
CA HIS A 374 -0.51 8.22 -2.68
C HIS A 374 0.52 8.86 -3.63
N HIS A 375 1.13 8.05 -4.49
CA HIS A 375 2.09 8.52 -5.49
C HIS A 375 1.46 9.53 -6.47
N LYS A 376 0.25 9.24 -7.01
CA LYS A 376 -0.50 10.15 -7.89
C LYS A 376 -0.89 11.45 -7.21
N ASN A 377 -1.14 11.43 -5.89
CA ASN A 377 -1.48 12.64 -5.13
C ASN A 377 -0.27 13.55 -4.89
N THR A 378 0.96 13.03 -4.95
CA THR A 378 2.20 13.82 -4.76
C THR A 378 2.83 14.22 -6.10
N HIS A 379 2.84 13.30 -7.06
CA HIS A 379 3.52 13.46 -8.35
C HIS A 379 2.54 13.96 -9.40
N HIS A 380 2.36 15.28 -9.43
CA HIS A 380 1.57 15.95 -10.45
C HIS A 380 2.40 16.09 -11.74
N PRO A 381 1.87 15.73 -12.92
CA PRO A 381 2.59 15.90 -14.17
C PRO A 381 2.86 17.39 -14.46
N PHE A 382 4.08 17.71 -14.86
CA PHE A 382 4.48 19.04 -15.34
C PHE A 382 3.63 19.48 -16.56
N PRO A 383 3.40 20.78 -16.79
CA PRO A 383 4.10 21.94 -16.23
C PRO A 383 3.38 22.56 -15.01
N HIS A 384 4.11 22.73 -13.90
CA HIS A 384 3.69 23.58 -12.79
C HIS A 384 4.67 24.75 -12.62
N PRO A 385 4.21 25.99 -12.34
CA PRO A 385 5.12 27.07 -11.94
C PRO A 385 5.75 26.73 -10.59
N ALA A 386 7.07 26.88 -10.44
CA ALA A 386 7.80 26.59 -9.20
C ALA A 386 7.35 27.45 -7.99
N THR A 387 6.57 28.51 -8.23
CA THR A 387 6.12 29.50 -7.23
C THR A 387 4.60 29.72 -7.19
N GLY A 388 3.81 28.89 -7.90
CA GLY A 388 2.35 28.99 -7.84
C GLY A 388 1.77 28.39 -6.55
N PRO A 389 0.69 28.95 -5.96
CA PRO A 389 -0.05 28.25 -4.90
C PRO A 389 -0.51 26.88 -5.44
N LEU A 390 -0.48 25.85 -4.59
CA LEU A 390 -0.82 24.45 -4.87
C LEU A 390 -1.91 24.28 -5.95
N GLY A 391 -1.43 24.20 -7.21
CA GLY A 391 -2.09 23.70 -8.41
C GLY A 391 -3.34 24.45 -8.94
N PRO A 392 -3.46 24.69 -10.26
CA PRO A 392 -4.79 24.86 -10.86
C PRO A 392 -5.66 23.59 -10.64
N SER A 393 -6.99 23.73 -10.62
CA SER A 393 -7.89 22.59 -10.39
C SER A 393 -7.64 21.46 -11.41
N LYS A 394 -7.87 20.18 -11.02
CA LYS A 394 -7.73 19.00 -11.91
C LYS A 394 -8.33 19.24 -13.30
N LYS A 395 -9.48 19.92 -13.38
CA LYS A 395 -10.18 20.27 -14.63
C LYS A 395 -9.38 21.22 -15.53
N ARG A 396 -8.68 22.20 -14.95
CA ARG A 396 -7.84 23.17 -15.68
C ARG A 396 -6.50 22.56 -16.11
N MET A 397 -6.02 21.53 -15.41
CA MET A 397 -4.82 20.76 -15.76
C MET A 397 -5.04 19.83 -16.97
N MET A 398 -6.24 19.26 -17.11
CA MET A 398 -6.59 18.36 -18.22
C MET A 398 -6.80 19.10 -19.55
N ALA A 399 -7.15 20.39 -19.50
CA ALA A 399 -7.33 21.26 -20.66
C ALA A 399 -6.00 21.72 -21.28
N GLY A 400 -5.00 20.83 -21.33
CA GLY A 400 -3.66 21.08 -21.87
C GLY A 400 -3.67 21.54 -23.34
N PRO A 401 -2.49 21.67 -23.97
CA PRO A 401 -2.35 22.29 -25.30
C PRO A 401 -3.06 21.55 -26.45
N MET A 402 -3.65 20.39 -26.17
CA MET A 402 -4.39 19.56 -27.12
C MET A 402 -5.81 20.05 -27.43
N ALA A 403 -6.28 21.14 -26.79
CA ALA A 403 -7.62 21.70 -27.00
C ALA A 403 -8.76 20.65 -26.91
N ALA A 404 -8.64 19.74 -25.92
CA ALA A 404 -9.64 18.71 -25.66
C ALA A 404 -11.03 19.34 -25.44
N ASP A 405 -12.04 18.74 -26.05
CA ASP A 405 -13.40 19.27 -25.96
C ASP A 405 -13.98 19.07 -24.53
N ARG A 406 -15.13 19.70 -24.25
CA ARG A 406 -15.77 19.58 -22.92
C ARG A 406 -16.14 18.13 -22.57
N TYR A 407 -16.45 17.31 -23.57
CA TYR A 407 -16.87 15.92 -23.37
C TYR A 407 -15.66 15.04 -23.03
N GLU A 408 -14.57 15.16 -23.78
CA GLU A 408 -13.28 14.52 -23.56
C GLU A 408 -12.71 14.93 -22.20
N LEU A 409 -12.79 16.20 -21.80
CA LEU A 409 -12.40 16.62 -20.45
C LEU A 409 -13.25 16.00 -19.35
N LEU A 410 -14.56 15.80 -19.59
CA LEU A 410 -15.44 15.12 -18.64
C LEU A 410 -15.11 13.63 -18.55
N GLU A 411 -14.80 12.98 -19.68
CA GLU A 411 -14.36 11.59 -19.74
C GLU A 411 -13.01 11.39 -19.05
N MET A 412 -12.03 12.25 -19.34
CA MET A 412 -10.72 12.26 -18.70
C MET A 412 -10.83 12.52 -17.18
N THR A 413 -11.89 13.19 -16.72
CA THR A 413 -12.15 13.40 -15.29
C THR A 413 -12.73 12.14 -14.62
N LYS A 414 -13.29 11.18 -15.37
CA LYS A 414 -13.73 9.90 -14.83
C LYS A 414 -12.47 9.10 -14.45
N GLN A 415 -12.15 9.10 -13.17
CA GLN A 415 -11.09 8.26 -12.62
C GLN A 415 -11.72 7.00 -12.09
N GLU A 416 -11.16 5.85 -12.47
CA GLU A 416 -11.54 4.58 -11.87
C GLU A 416 -11.22 4.61 -10.38
N THR A 417 -12.20 4.17 -9.60
CA THR A 417 -12.09 4.06 -8.15
C THR A 417 -11.19 2.88 -7.76
N LEU A 418 -10.68 2.89 -6.53
CA LEU A 418 -9.88 1.81 -5.98
C LEU A 418 -10.66 0.49 -5.96
N LEU A 419 -11.95 0.56 -5.61
CA LEU A 419 -12.86 -0.58 -5.57
C LEU A 419 -13.12 -1.16 -6.98
N GLU A 420 -13.30 -0.33 -7.99
CA GLU A 420 -13.45 -0.82 -9.37
C GLU A 420 -12.18 -1.50 -9.87
N GLN A 421 -11.01 -0.94 -9.55
CA GLN A 421 -9.72 -1.51 -9.94
C GLN A 421 -9.51 -2.89 -9.30
N ILE A 422 -9.76 -3.05 -7.99
CA ILE A 422 -9.63 -4.36 -7.35
C ILE A 422 -10.66 -5.36 -7.86
N VAL A 423 -11.91 -4.95 -8.12
CA VAL A 423 -12.92 -5.86 -8.68
C VAL A 423 -12.47 -6.39 -10.05
N ARG A 424 -11.92 -5.54 -10.92
CA ARG A 424 -11.40 -5.96 -12.22
C ARG A 424 -10.18 -6.87 -12.12
N GLN A 425 -9.27 -6.58 -11.18
CA GLN A 425 -8.13 -7.44 -10.90
C GLN A 425 -8.57 -8.81 -10.36
N THR A 426 -9.57 -8.86 -9.47
CA THR A 426 -10.15 -10.10 -8.96
C THR A 426 -10.85 -10.88 -10.08
N GLN A 427 -11.61 -10.21 -10.95
CA GLN A 427 -12.21 -10.82 -12.14
C GLN A 427 -11.16 -11.53 -13.00
N HIS A 428 -10.08 -10.80 -13.34
CA HIS A 428 -8.98 -11.34 -14.14
C HIS A 428 -8.24 -12.48 -13.41
N PHE A 429 -7.97 -12.34 -12.12
CA PHE A 429 -7.34 -13.38 -11.30
C PHE A 429 -8.16 -14.69 -11.32
N LEU A 430 -9.47 -14.61 -11.11
CA LEU A 430 -10.37 -15.76 -11.18
C LEU A 430 -10.41 -16.38 -12.58
N MET A 431 -10.48 -15.55 -13.63
CA MET A 431 -10.46 -16.02 -15.02
C MET A 431 -9.15 -16.75 -15.34
N ARG A 432 -8.02 -16.26 -14.84
CA ARG A 432 -6.71 -16.90 -14.97
C ARG A 432 -6.69 -18.26 -14.28
N MET A 433 -7.10 -18.33 -13.01
CA MET A 433 -7.13 -19.58 -12.23
C MET A 433 -8.04 -20.62 -12.87
N ARG A 434 -9.22 -20.22 -13.38
CA ARG A 434 -10.12 -21.11 -14.11
C ARG A 434 -9.50 -21.63 -15.40
N THR A 435 -8.85 -20.76 -16.16
CA THR A 435 -8.17 -21.12 -17.41
C THR A 435 -7.06 -22.12 -17.15
N GLU A 436 -6.23 -21.88 -16.13
CA GLU A 436 -5.17 -22.79 -15.70
C GLU A 436 -5.72 -24.16 -15.29
N TYR A 437 -6.77 -24.17 -14.47
CA TYR A 437 -7.44 -25.41 -14.07
C TYR A 437 -7.97 -26.22 -15.25
N VAL A 438 -8.61 -25.57 -16.24
CA VAL A 438 -9.10 -26.23 -17.46
C VAL A 438 -7.94 -26.81 -18.27
N LEU A 439 -6.87 -26.03 -18.46
CA LEU A 439 -5.69 -26.48 -19.22
C LEU A 439 -4.99 -27.66 -18.56
N ASP A 440 -4.79 -27.61 -17.25
CA ASP A 440 -4.17 -28.70 -16.48
C ASP A 440 -5.03 -29.96 -16.47
N THR A 441 -6.35 -29.80 -16.36
CA THR A 441 -7.29 -30.92 -16.41
C THR A 441 -7.24 -31.59 -17.78
N LEU A 442 -7.28 -30.81 -18.86
CA LEU A 442 -7.20 -31.33 -20.22
C LEU A 442 -5.84 -31.97 -20.53
N ALA A 443 -4.74 -31.36 -20.07
CA ALA A 443 -3.40 -31.93 -20.25
C ALA A 443 -3.22 -33.26 -19.51
N LYS A 444 -3.95 -33.48 -18.40
CA LYS A 444 -3.99 -34.77 -17.69
C LYS A 444 -4.91 -35.79 -18.37
N GLU A 445 -6.05 -35.34 -18.89
CA GLU A 445 -7.04 -36.17 -19.57
C GLU A 445 -6.51 -36.71 -20.92
N PHE A 446 -5.76 -35.90 -21.66
CA PHE A 446 -5.22 -36.25 -22.98
C PHE A 446 -3.75 -36.66 -22.94
N LYS A 447 -3.48 -37.93 -23.25
CA LYS A 447 -2.11 -38.44 -23.49
C LYS A 447 -1.65 -38.27 -24.95
N ASP A 448 -2.57 -38.29 -25.90
CA ASP A 448 -2.33 -38.11 -27.33
C ASP A 448 -3.54 -37.39 -27.98
N PRO A 449 -3.38 -36.18 -28.55
CA PRO A 449 -2.15 -35.38 -28.66
C PRO A 449 -1.71 -34.72 -27.34
N LEU A 450 -0.43 -34.35 -27.25
CA LEU A 450 0.15 -33.58 -26.15
C LEU A 450 -0.29 -32.12 -26.23
N ILE A 451 -0.79 -31.60 -25.11
CA ILE A 451 -1.20 -30.19 -24.97
C ILE A 451 -0.13 -29.49 -24.14
N THR A 452 0.54 -28.50 -24.75
CA THR A 452 1.54 -27.68 -24.05
C THR A 452 1.02 -26.25 -23.91
N SER A 453 1.08 -25.69 -22.70
CA SER A 453 0.68 -24.31 -22.41
C SER A 453 1.93 -23.48 -22.07
N HIS A 454 2.09 -22.36 -22.78
CA HIS A 454 3.16 -21.40 -22.54
C HIS A 454 2.55 -20.06 -22.13
N TRP A 455 2.70 -19.70 -20.87
CA TRP A 455 2.25 -18.42 -20.33
C TRP A 455 3.20 -17.30 -20.74
N SER A 456 2.65 -16.18 -21.24
CA SER A 456 3.46 -15.01 -21.56
C SER A 456 3.99 -14.35 -20.30
N THR A 457 5.23 -13.87 -20.35
CA THR A 457 5.87 -13.07 -19.29
C THR A 457 5.30 -11.65 -19.22
N HIS A 458 4.70 -11.16 -20.31
CA HIS A 458 4.04 -9.86 -20.37
C HIS A 458 2.59 -10.00 -19.91
N SER A 459 2.38 -10.00 -18.59
CA SER A 459 1.07 -9.92 -17.96
C SER A 459 0.86 -8.56 -17.30
N SER A 460 -0.37 -8.07 -17.40
CA SER A 460 -0.88 -6.93 -16.66
C SER A 460 -1.83 -7.43 -15.58
N ALA A 461 -2.12 -6.61 -14.57
CA ALA A 461 -3.07 -6.94 -13.50
C ALA A 461 -4.50 -7.22 -13.99
N THR A 462 -4.81 -6.87 -15.25
CA THR A 462 -6.13 -7.10 -15.87
C THR A 462 -6.08 -7.88 -17.19
N ARG A 463 -4.89 -8.23 -17.69
CA ARG A 463 -4.72 -8.90 -18.98
C ARG A 463 -3.55 -9.88 -18.96
N SER A 464 -3.81 -11.12 -19.37
CA SER A 464 -2.80 -12.17 -19.53
C SER A 464 -2.95 -12.86 -20.87
N CYS A 465 -1.91 -13.58 -21.29
CA CYS A 465 -1.95 -14.35 -22.53
C CYS A 465 -1.27 -15.70 -22.33
N VAL A 466 -1.89 -16.75 -22.87
CA VAL A 466 -1.34 -18.10 -22.91
C VAL A 466 -1.35 -18.61 -24.34
N LYS A 467 -0.21 -19.13 -24.79
CA LYS A 467 -0.07 -19.82 -26.07
C LYS A 467 -0.18 -21.32 -25.83
N ILE A 468 -1.21 -21.94 -26.38
CA ILE A 468 -1.43 -23.38 -26.33
C ILE A 468 -0.89 -23.96 -27.63
N THR A 469 -0.07 -25.01 -27.55
CA THR A 469 0.42 -25.73 -28.72
C THR A 469 0.07 -27.21 -28.57
N ILE A 470 -0.70 -27.72 -29.53
CA ILE A 470 -1.09 -29.12 -29.61
C ILE A 470 -0.14 -29.83 -30.57
N LEU A 471 0.47 -30.92 -30.09
CA LEU A 471 1.55 -31.67 -30.73
C LEU A 471 1.30 -33.18 -30.60
N THR A 472 1.62 -33.97 -31.62
CA THR A 472 1.67 -35.43 -31.48
C THR A 472 3.11 -35.87 -31.30
N HIS A 473 3.38 -36.56 -30.18
CA HIS A 473 4.74 -36.98 -29.82
C HIS A 473 5.40 -37.79 -30.94
N GLY A 474 6.61 -37.39 -31.32
CA GLY A 474 7.40 -38.00 -32.41
C GLY A 474 7.13 -37.43 -33.80
N TYR A 475 6.13 -36.57 -33.97
CA TYR A 475 5.75 -35.98 -35.27
C TYR A 475 5.70 -34.45 -35.24
N ASP A 476 6.44 -33.82 -34.32
CA ASP A 476 6.44 -32.36 -34.12
C ASP A 476 6.84 -31.59 -35.40
N ALA A 477 7.69 -32.19 -36.24
CA ALA A 477 8.12 -31.62 -37.53
C ALA A 477 7.03 -31.68 -38.61
N VAL A 478 6.04 -32.56 -38.48
CA VAL A 478 4.98 -32.74 -39.49
C VAL A 478 3.91 -31.67 -39.32
N HIS A 479 3.39 -31.50 -38.10
CA HIS A 479 2.36 -30.52 -37.84
C HIS A 479 2.24 -30.16 -36.36
N SER A 480 2.12 -28.86 -36.06
CA SER A 480 1.75 -28.33 -34.75
C SER A 480 0.56 -27.38 -34.87
N THR A 481 -0.42 -27.45 -33.97
CA THR A 481 -1.56 -26.54 -33.97
C THR A 481 -1.46 -25.53 -32.82
N PRO A 482 -1.06 -24.27 -33.08
CA PRO A 482 -1.07 -23.23 -32.07
C PRO A 482 -2.47 -22.61 -31.90
N LEU A 483 -2.78 -22.23 -30.67
CA LEU A 483 -3.96 -21.47 -30.25
C LEU A 483 -3.51 -20.41 -29.24
N LEU A 484 -3.87 -19.15 -29.45
CA LEU A 484 -3.52 -18.06 -28.55
C LEU A 484 -4.74 -17.62 -27.76
N VAL A 485 -4.69 -17.68 -26.43
CA VAL A 485 -5.81 -17.28 -25.56
C VAL A 485 -5.40 -16.04 -24.79
N TYR A 486 -6.11 -14.94 -25.03
CA TYR A 486 -6.03 -13.72 -24.23
C TYR A 486 -7.08 -13.79 -23.13
N ILE A 487 -6.62 -13.64 -21.90
CA ILE A 487 -7.46 -13.66 -20.69
C ILE A 487 -7.67 -12.21 -20.28
N ALA A 488 -8.91 -11.76 -20.32
CA ALA A 488 -9.34 -10.44 -19.87
C ALA A 488 -10.23 -10.55 -18.63
N GLU A 489 -10.77 -9.42 -18.17
CA GLU A 489 -11.58 -9.33 -16.95
C GLU A 489 -12.88 -10.15 -17.03
N LYS A 490 -13.65 -10.00 -18.12
CA LYS A 490 -15.01 -10.57 -18.25
C LYS A 490 -15.14 -11.74 -19.23
N GLY A 491 -14.03 -12.20 -19.80
CA GLY A 491 -14.06 -13.24 -20.83
C GLY A 491 -12.69 -13.53 -21.41
N LEU A 492 -12.69 -14.46 -22.37
CA LEU A 492 -11.48 -14.91 -23.06
C LEU A 492 -11.58 -14.54 -24.55
N LYS A 493 -10.46 -14.17 -25.15
CA LYS A 493 -10.35 -13.95 -26.59
C LYS A 493 -9.36 -14.95 -27.16
N CYS A 494 -9.85 -15.90 -27.93
CA CYS A 494 -9.07 -16.97 -28.53
C CYS A 494 -8.77 -16.65 -29.99
N ILE A 495 -7.51 -16.77 -30.41
CA ILE A 495 -7.07 -16.62 -31.79
C ILE A 495 -6.57 -17.98 -32.28
N CYS A 496 -7.31 -18.56 -33.21
CA CYS A 496 -7.00 -19.84 -33.84
C CYS A 496 -5.89 -19.69 -34.90
N ARG A 497 -5.25 -20.80 -35.29
CA ARG A 497 -4.19 -20.83 -36.32
C ARG A 497 -4.61 -20.21 -37.65
N ASP A 498 -5.87 -20.35 -38.02
CA ASP A 498 -6.44 -19.82 -39.27
C ASP A 498 -6.80 -18.32 -39.19
N GLY A 499 -6.47 -17.65 -38.09
CA GLY A 499 -6.74 -16.24 -37.86
C GLY A 499 -8.16 -15.95 -37.36
N ARG A 500 -9.01 -16.97 -37.17
CA ARG A 500 -10.34 -16.78 -36.58
C ARG A 500 -10.20 -16.33 -35.12
N VAL A 501 -10.97 -15.29 -34.78
CA VAL A 501 -11.03 -14.73 -33.43
C VAL A 501 -12.36 -15.11 -32.81
N MET A 502 -12.31 -15.84 -31.70
CA MET A 502 -13.48 -16.26 -30.94
C MET A 502 -13.47 -15.57 -29.58
N ASN A 503 -14.55 -14.90 -29.23
CA ASN A 503 -14.74 -14.31 -27.91
C ASN A 503 -15.58 -15.27 -27.08
N LEU A 504 -15.02 -15.78 -26.00
CA LEU A 504 -15.68 -16.67 -25.04
C LEU A 504 -16.08 -15.87 -23.79
N SER A 505 -17.11 -16.36 -23.12
CA SER A 505 -17.63 -15.80 -21.88
C SER A 505 -16.75 -16.12 -20.67
N TYR A 506 -17.27 -15.91 -19.46
CA TYR A 506 -16.62 -16.27 -18.21
C TYR A 506 -16.74 -17.77 -17.86
N GLU A 507 -17.49 -18.54 -18.66
CA GLU A 507 -17.75 -19.95 -18.40
C GLU A 507 -16.57 -20.83 -18.83
N PRO A 508 -16.03 -21.69 -17.94
CA PRO A 508 -14.88 -22.53 -18.27
C PRO A 508 -15.21 -23.62 -19.29
N GLN A 509 -16.48 -23.99 -19.42
CA GLN A 509 -16.93 -25.03 -20.35
C GLN A 509 -16.70 -24.61 -21.81
N GLU A 510 -16.94 -23.33 -22.15
CA GLU A 510 -16.72 -22.83 -23.52
C GLU A 510 -15.25 -22.97 -23.97
N LEU A 511 -14.30 -22.70 -23.06
CA LEU A 511 -12.88 -22.90 -23.34
C LEU A 511 -12.56 -24.38 -23.52
N ARG A 512 -13.15 -25.24 -22.67
CA ARG A 512 -12.97 -26.69 -22.75
C ARG A 512 -13.43 -27.22 -24.10
N ASP A 513 -14.62 -26.82 -24.52
CA ASP A 513 -15.23 -27.22 -25.80
C ASP A 513 -14.42 -26.73 -27.00
N LEU A 514 -13.91 -25.49 -26.94
CA LEU A 514 -13.02 -24.97 -27.97
C LEU A 514 -11.73 -25.79 -28.08
N ILE A 515 -11.11 -26.15 -26.95
CA ILE A 515 -9.88 -26.94 -26.96
C ILE A 515 -10.17 -28.34 -27.51
N PHE A 516 -11.25 -29.00 -27.10
CA PHE A 516 -11.69 -30.28 -27.69
C PHE A 516 -11.85 -30.18 -29.20
N TYR A 517 -12.54 -29.15 -29.69
CA TYR A 517 -12.66 -28.91 -31.13
C TYR A 517 -11.28 -28.77 -31.79
N THR A 518 -10.37 -27.99 -31.23
CA THR A 518 -9.01 -27.83 -31.80
C THR A 518 -8.17 -29.10 -31.79
N ILE A 519 -8.35 -29.99 -30.79
CA ILE A 519 -7.69 -31.31 -30.75
C ILE A 519 -8.16 -32.19 -31.90
N ASN A 520 -9.47 -32.24 -32.15
CA ASN A 520 -10.02 -33.04 -33.25
C ASN A 520 -9.55 -32.52 -34.62
N GLN A 521 -9.51 -31.20 -34.78
CA GLN A 521 -8.94 -30.58 -35.99
C GLN A 521 -7.45 -30.93 -36.15
N HIS A 522 -6.67 -30.90 -35.06
CA HIS A 522 -5.25 -31.26 -35.09
C HIS A 522 -5.05 -32.71 -35.57
N ARG A 523 -5.86 -33.67 -35.10
CA ARG A 523 -5.76 -35.09 -35.50
C ARG A 523 -5.97 -35.31 -37.00
N ILE A 524 -6.91 -34.61 -37.62
CA ILE A 524 -7.12 -34.72 -39.07
C ILE A 524 -6.00 -34.01 -39.84
N GLN A 525 -5.61 -32.80 -39.41
CA GLN A 525 -4.57 -32.03 -40.09
C GLN A 525 -3.19 -32.70 -40.03
N ILE A 526 -2.87 -33.40 -38.95
CA ILE A 526 -1.60 -34.12 -38.83
C ILE A 526 -1.59 -35.39 -39.68
N VAL A 527 -2.72 -36.10 -39.81
CA VAL A 527 -2.86 -37.22 -40.76
C VAL A 527 -2.68 -36.76 -42.20
N ILE A 528 -3.23 -35.60 -42.56
CA ILE A 528 -3.02 -34.96 -43.86
C ILE A 528 -1.54 -34.59 -44.06
N GLY A 529 -0.88 -34.07 -43.03
CA GLY A 529 0.56 -33.80 -43.05
C GLY A 529 1.38 -35.07 -43.29
N LEU A 530 1.07 -36.14 -42.55
CA LEU A 530 1.73 -37.44 -42.70
C LEU A 530 1.49 -38.05 -44.09
N ALA A 531 0.26 -37.96 -44.61
CA ALA A 531 -0.08 -38.44 -45.95
C ALA A 531 0.81 -37.80 -47.02
N LYS A 532 1.05 -36.48 -46.94
CA LYS A 532 1.95 -35.77 -47.85
C LYS A 532 3.39 -36.27 -47.77
N VAL A 533 3.89 -36.56 -46.56
CA VAL A 533 5.24 -37.10 -46.35
C VAL A 533 5.36 -38.51 -46.92
N MET A 534 4.31 -39.34 -46.77
CA MET A 534 4.26 -40.73 -47.26
C MET A 534 3.88 -40.85 -48.75
N GLY A 535 3.67 -39.74 -49.46
CA GLY A 535 3.29 -39.74 -50.88
C GLY A 535 1.83 -40.07 -51.18
N TRP A 536 0.96 -40.15 -50.17
CA TRP A 536 -0.47 -40.36 -50.33
C TRP A 536 -1.17 -39.10 -50.84
N GLN A 537 -2.18 -39.27 -51.71
CA GLN A 537 -2.95 -38.16 -52.27
C GLN A 537 -4.16 -37.85 -51.38
N ILE A 538 -4.44 -36.57 -51.14
CA ILE A 538 -5.61 -36.14 -50.38
C ILE A 538 -6.77 -35.93 -51.36
N LEU A 539 -7.82 -36.73 -51.23
CA LEU A 539 -9.02 -36.64 -52.07
C LEU A 539 -10.00 -35.58 -51.54
N GLU A 540 -10.23 -35.58 -50.23
CA GLU A 540 -11.14 -34.66 -49.57
C GLU A 540 -10.67 -34.38 -48.13
N ASN A 541 -10.90 -33.16 -47.67
CA ASN A 541 -10.75 -32.78 -46.27
C ASN A 541 -11.92 -31.86 -45.88
N SER A 542 -12.68 -32.24 -44.86
CA SER A 542 -13.75 -31.42 -44.31
C SER A 542 -13.61 -31.31 -42.81
N ASN A 543 -13.51 -30.08 -42.32
CA ASN A 543 -13.49 -29.77 -40.89
C ASN A 543 -14.90 -29.73 -40.29
N HIS A 544 -15.94 -29.83 -41.13
CA HIS A 544 -17.36 -29.71 -40.78
C HIS A 544 -18.21 -30.67 -41.62
N LEU A 545 -18.24 -31.94 -41.24
CA LEU A 545 -19.11 -32.92 -41.88
C LEU A 545 -20.59 -32.62 -41.60
N GLY A 546 -21.38 -32.42 -42.66
CA GLY A 546 -22.84 -32.33 -42.60
C GLY A 546 -23.56 -33.68 -42.71
N ILE A 547 -22.83 -34.81 -42.56
CA ILE A 547 -23.34 -36.16 -42.80
C ILE A 547 -23.19 -36.99 -41.51
N GLY A 548 -24.32 -37.35 -40.90
CA GLY A 548 -24.39 -38.16 -39.67
C GLY A 548 -25.27 -37.52 -38.60
N ALA A 549 -25.24 -38.08 -37.39
CA ALA A 549 -25.86 -37.46 -36.23
C ALA A 549 -25.14 -36.13 -35.91
N VAL A 550 -25.92 -35.09 -35.59
CA VAL A 550 -25.36 -33.81 -35.13
C VAL A 550 -24.91 -33.99 -33.69
N GLU A 551 -23.60 -33.92 -33.47
CA GLU A 551 -23.02 -34.02 -32.15
C GLU A 551 -23.20 -32.69 -31.38
N PRO A 552 -23.52 -32.73 -30.07
CA PRO A 552 -23.77 -31.54 -29.26
C PRO A 552 -22.55 -30.62 -29.10
N LEU A 553 -21.32 -31.15 -29.24
CA LEU A 553 -20.06 -30.39 -29.15
C LEU A 553 -19.54 -29.85 -30.49
N GLY A 554 -20.28 -30.06 -31.59
CA GLY A 554 -19.96 -29.54 -32.92
C GLY A 554 -19.74 -30.61 -33.99
N ASN A 555 -19.38 -30.18 -35.20
CA ASN A 555 -19.32 -31.09 -36.36
C ASN A 555 -18.09 -32.01 -36.31
N ALA A 556 -18.28 -33.27 -36.73
CA ALA A 556 -17.17 -34.20 -36.96
C ALA A 556 -16.27 -33.69 -38.11
N ALA A 557 -14.99 -34.03 -38.03
CA ALA A 557 -14.02 -33.74 -39.08
C ALA A 557 -13.58 -35.04 -39.77
N SER A 558 -13.33 -34.98 -41.08
CA SER A 558 -12.85 -36.14 -41.83
C SER A 558 -11.87 -35.79 -42.94
N CYS A 559 -11.09 -36.80 -43.32
CA CYS A 559 -10.28 -36.76 -44.53
C CYS A 559 -10.36 -38.09 -45.28
N LEU A 560 -10.24 -37.99 -46.61
CA LEU A 560 -10.13 -39.12 -47.53
C LEU A 560 -8.75 -39.07 -48.18
N LEU A 561 -8.02 -40.18 -48.10
CA LEU A 561 -6.67 -40.34 -48.64
C LEU A 561 -6.65 -41.48 -49.65
N ALA A 562 -5.92 -41.33 -50.76
CA ALA A 562 -5.66 -42.38 -51.73
C ALA A 562 -4.19 -42.78 -51.71
N SER A 563 -3.91 -44.07 -51.90
CA SER A 563 -2.56 -44.60 -52.01
C SER A 563 -1.83 -44.01 -53.24
N PRO A 564 -0.48 -43.96 -53.23
CA PRO A 564 0.31 -43.53 -54.39
C PRO A 564 0.02 -44.36 -55.66
N THR A 565 -0.36 -45.62 -55.47
CA THR A 565 -0.77 -46.58 -56.53
C THR A 565 -2.22 -46.41 -56.97
N GLY A 566 -3.02 -45.62 -56.25
CA GLY A 566 -4.44 -45.34 -56.55
C GLY A 566 -5.40 -46.48 -56.22
N ASP A 567 -4.90 -47.56 -55.61
CA ASP A 567 -5.64 -48.80 -55.40
C ASP A 567 -6.27 -48.94 -53.99
N ARG A 568 -5.87 -48.11 -53.03
CA ARG A 568 -6.40 -48.11 -51.67
C ARG A 568 -6.88 -46.71 -51.32
N ILE A 569 -7.99 -46.64 -50.61
CA ILE A 569 -8.55 -45.40 -50.08
C ILE A 569 -8.71 -45.56 -48.57
N ILE A 570 -8.21 -44.60 -47.80
CA ILE A 570 -8.42 -44.52 -46.35
C ILE A 570 -9.38 -43.36 -46.07
N ALA A 571 -10.44 -43.63 -45.31
CA ALA A 571 -11.30 -42.62 -44.72
C ALA A 571 -11.01 -42.52 -43.22
N VAL A 572 -10.75 -41.31 -42.74
CA VAL A 572 -10.59 -41.03 -41.31
C VAL A 572 -11.69 -40.06 -40.90
N ARG A 573 -12.42 -40.40 -39.85
CA ARG A 573 -13.46 -39.58 -39.21
C ARG A 573 -13.13 -39.44 -37.73
N CYS A 574 -13.10 -38.19 -37.24
CA CYS A 574 -12.85 -37.87 -35.84
C CYS A 574 -14.10 -37.21 -35.24
N GLU A 575 -14.60 -37.77 -34.15
CA GLU A 575 -15.82 -37.30 -33.48
C GLU A 575 -15.51 -36.57 -32.18
N PRO A 576 -16.12 -35.39 -31.92
CA PRO A 576 -15.73 -34.57 -30.77
C PRO A 576 -16.12 -35.15 -29.40
N GLN A 577 -17.30 -35.77 -29.28
CA GLN A 577 -17.85 -36.17 -27.98
C GLN A 577 -17.31 -37.50 -27.47
N ALA A 578 -17.18 -38.50 -28.34
CA ALA A 578 -16.68 -39.82 -27.96
C ALA A 578 -15.15 -39.89 -27.89
N ASN A 579 -14.45 -38.81 -28.29
CA ASN A 579 -13.00 -38.81 -28.53
C ASN A 579 -12.57 -39.98 -29.45
N ALA A 580 -13.51 -40.48 -30.26
CA ALA A 580 -13.37 -41.68 -31.05
C ALA A 580 -12.88 -41.34 -32.45
N ILE A 581 -11.94 -42.16 -32.94
CA ILE A 581 -11.40 -42.03 -34.28
C ILE A 581 -11.81 -43.28 -35.05
N HIS A 582 -12.61 -43.08 -36.09
CA HIS A 582 -13.02 -44.13 -37.00
C HIS A 582 -12.14 -44.08 -38.24
N VAL A 583 -11.42 -45.16 -38.49
CA VAL A 583 -10.60 -45.33 -39.69
C VAL A 583 -11.17 -46.49 -40.48
N SER A 584 -11.45 -46.27 -41.75
CA SER A 584 -11.94 -47.31 -42.65
C SER A 584 -11.17 -47.31 -43.97
N VAL A 585 -11.03 -48.48 -44.57
CA VAL A 585 -10.23 -48.68 -45.79
C VAL A 585 -11.09 -49.30 -46.87
N ALA A 586 -10.99 -48.78 -48.09
CA ALA A 586 -11.60 -49.33 -49.29
C ALA A 586 -10.52 -49.72 -50.31
N HIS A 587 -10.83 -50.70 -51.15
CA HIS A 587 -9.97 -51.11 -52.27
C HIS A 587 -10.61 -50.71 -53.60
N SER A 588 -9.78 -50.29 -54.53
CA SER A 588 -10.09 -49.95 -55.92
C SER A 588 -9.01 -50.58 -56.80
N PRO A 589 -9.31 -51.31 -57.88
CA PRO A 589 -10.63 -51.69 -58.34
C PRO A 589 -11.30 -52.69 -57.39
N ARG A 590 -12.62 -52.78 -57.44
CA ARG A 590 -13.39 -53.77 -56.68
C ARG A 590 -13.02 -55.20 -57.11
N THR A 591 -12.75 -56.09 -56.15
CA THR A 591 -12.55 -57.52 -56.43
C THR A 591 -13.85 -58.25 -56.82
N ASP A 592 -15.00 -57.63 -56.54
CA ASP A 592 -16.36 -58.13 -56.70
C ASP A 592 -17.19 -57.35 -57.74
N PHE A 593 -16.54 -56.68 -58.71
CA PHE A 593 -17.26 -56.00 -59.79
C PHE A 593 -17.74 -57.00 -60.84
N PHE A 594 -19.07 -57.14 -60.97
CA PHE A 594 -19.71 -57.85 -62.07
C PHE A 594 -20.39 -56.83 -62.99
N PRO A 595 -20.02 -56.72 -64.28
CA PRO A 595 -20.67 -55.82 -65.22
C PRO A 595 -22.15 -56.21 -65.38
N GLY A 596 -23.05 -55.32 -64.95
CA GLY A 596 -24.50 -55.51 -65.07
C GLY A 596 -25.07 -54.86 -66.34
N ARG A 597 -26.37 -55.06 -66.62
CA ARG A 597 -27.05 -54.44 -67.78
C ARG A 597 -27.02 -52.89 -67.79
N LEU A 598 -26.86 -52.26 -66.62
CA LEU A 598 -26.84 -50.79 -66.45
C LEU A 598 -25.43 -50.19 -66.38
N VAL A 599 -24.43 -50.98 -66.00
CA VAL A 599 -23.05 -50.53 -65.79
C VAL A 599 -22.13 -51.51 -66.49
N THR A 600 -21.86 -51.23 -67.77
CA THR A 600 -21.16 -52.13 -68.69
C THR A 600 -19.68 -51.78 -68.86
N GLU A 601 -19.29 -50.54 -68.59
CA GLU A 601 -17.93 -50.05 -68.82
C GLU A 601 -16.98 -50.34 -67.65
N ARG A 602 -15.76 -50.81 -67.94
CA ARG A 602 -14.73 -51.09 -66.92
C ARG A 602 -14.28 -49.87 -66.10
N LYS A 603 -14.54 -48.65 -66.58
CA LYS A 603 -14.25 -47.42 -65.80
C LYS A 603 -14.98 -47.37 -64.45
N TRP A 604 -16.10 -48.09 -64.33
CA TRP A 604 -16.89 -48.18 -63.11
C TRP A 604 -16.32 -49.17 -62.06
N GLU A 605 -15.31 -49.97 -62.42
CA GLU A 605 -14.59 -50.86 -61.47
C GLU A 605 -13.86 -50.08 -60.37
N HIS A 606 -13.53 -48.81 -60.64
CA HIS A 606 -12.80 -47.91 -59.73
C HIS A 606 -13.72 -47.11 -58.79
N LEU A 607 -15.05 -47.27 -58.92
CA LEU A 607 -16.01 -46.55 -58.07
C LEU A 607 -16.31 -47.30 -56.78
N GLY A 608 -15.63 -46.84 -55.72
CA GLY A 608 -16.01 -47.02 -54.31
C GLY A 608 -16.14 -48.47 -53.84
N GLY A 609 -15.04 -49.13 -53.46
CA GLY A 609 -15.11 -50.38 -52.70
C GLY A 609 -15.86 -50.24 -51.37
N GLN A 610 -16.37 -51.34 -50.80
CA GLN A 610 -16.93 -51.31 -49.45
C GLN A 610 -15.83 -50.90 -48.45
N PHE A 611 -16.09 -49.83 -47.69
CA PHE A 611 -15.22 -49.43 -46.60
C PHE A 611 -15.29 -50.48 -45.48
N ARG A 612 -14.14 -50.97 -45.06
CA ARG A 612 -14.00 -51.87 -43.91
C ARG A 612 -13.36 -51.11 -42.76
N ASP A 613 -13.99 -51.19 -41.59
CA ASP A 613 -13.47 -50.53 -40.39
C ASP A 613 -12.19 -51.19 -39.89
N VAL A 614 -11.19 -50.36 -39.61
CA VAL A 614 -9.92 -50.77 -39.03
C VAL A 614 -10.03 -50.70 -37.51
N ARG A 615 -9.77 -51.82 -36.85
CA ARG A 615 -9.71 -51.89 -35.38
C ARG A 615 -8.37 -51.31 -34.90
N MET A 616 -8.32 -49.99 -34.73
CA MET A 616 -7.13 -49.25 -34.29
C MET A 616 -6.57 -49.73 -32.95
N ASP A 617 -7.40 -50.28 -32.06
CA ASP A 617 -6.98 -50.81 -30.76
C ASP A 617 -6.06 -52.03 -30.86
N LYS A 618 -6.17 -52.80 -31.96
CA LYS A 618 -5.37 -54.01 -32.20
C LYS A 618 -4.07 -53.73 -32.94
N MET A 619 -3.86 -52.51 -33.43
CA MET A 619 -2.64 -52.14 -34.12
C MET A 619 -1.55 -51.75 -33.14
N GLU A 620 -0.32 -52.19 -33.41
CA GLU A 620 0.86 -51.78 -32.67
C GLU A 620 1.18 -50.30 -32.94
N GLY A 621 1.41 -49.55 -31.88
CA GLY A 621 1.77 -48.15 -31.98
C GLY A 621 1.51 -47.37 -30.70
N LYS A 622 2.43 -46.48 -30.37
CA LYS A 622 2.35 -45.64 -29.16
C LYS A 622 1.24 -44.59 -29.28
N ASN A 623 1.10 -44.00 -30.47
CA ASN A 623 0.20 -42.88 -30.76
C ASN A 623 -0.70 -43.20 -31.96
N PHE A 624 -1.82 -42.50 -32.09
CA PHE A 624 -2.75 -42.64 -33.22
C PHE A 624 -2.03 -42.48 -34.57
N LEU A 625 -1.16 -41.48 -34.66
CA LEU A 625 -0.47 -41.17 -35.91
C LEU A 625 0.55 -42.24 -36.31
N TYR A 626 1.22 -42.87 -35.34
CA TYR A 626 2.12 -44.00 -35.61
C TYR A 626 1.35 -45.21 -36.16
N LYS A 627 0.16 -45.48 -35.62
CA LYS A 627 -0.72 -46.53 -36.16
C LYS A 627 -1.15 -46.21 -37.59
N MET A 628 -1.42 -44.93 -37.89
CA MET A 628 -1.72 -44.46 -39.24
C MET A 628 -0.53 -44.57 -40.20
N GLU A 629 0.69 -44.27 -39.74
CA GLU A 629 1.91 -44.47 -40.54
C GLU A 629 2.11 -45.94 -40.89
N LEU A 630 1.97 -46.84 -39.90
CA LEU A 630 2.07 -48.29 -40.11
C LEU A 630 0.98 -48.78 -41.08
N LEU A 631 -0.26 -48.29 -40.93
CA LEU A 631 -1.37 -48.61 -41.83
C LEU A 631 -1.04 -48.16 -43.25
N MET A 632 -0.64 -46.91 -43.45
CA MET A 632 -0.28 -46.37 -44.76
C MET A 632 0.89 -47.12 -45.38
N ALA A 633 1.94 -47.41 -44.61
CA ALA A 633 3.08 -48.21 -45.09
C ALA A 633 2.66 -49.61 -45.53
N SER A 634 1.84 -50.31 -44.72
CA SER A 634 1.35 -51.67 -45.04
C SER A 634 0.47 -51.72 -46.29
N LEU A 635 -0.29 -50.66 -46.56
CA LEU A 635 -1.15 -50.54 -47.74
C LEU A 635 -0.37 -50.12 -48.99
N THR A 636 0.86 -49.62 -48.85
CA THR A 636 1.76 -49.28 -49.97
C THR A 636 2.82 -50.35 -50.26
N SER A 637 3.12 -51.23 -49.31
CA SER A 637 4.02 -52.36 -49.54
C SER A 637 3.29 -53.39 -50.41
N ASN A 638 3.70 -53.53 -51.66
CA ASN A 638 3.23 -54.59 -52.55
C ASN A 638 3.42 -55.96 -51.89
N SER A 639 2.32 -56.54 -51.42
CA SER A 639 2.17 -57.98 -51.26
C SER A 639 1.40 -58.54 -52.44
#